data_AF-F7ETA1-F1
#
_entry.id   AF-F7ETA1-F1
#
_cell.length_a   1.000
_cell.length_b   1.000
_cell.length_c   1.000
_cell.angle_alpha   90.00
_cell.angle_beta   90.00
_cell.angle_gamma   90.00
#
_symmetry.space_group_name_H-M   'P 1'
#
loop_
_entity.id
_entity.type
_entity.pdbx_description
1 polymer ?
#
loop_
_entity_poly.entity_id
_entity_poly.type
_entity_poly.pdbx_seq_one_letter_code
_entity_poly.pdbx_strand_id
1 'polypeptide(L)'
;MAEDKYEKACLGENAFEELEKDFQEVINELAGDKSLEKFKVEYEKLHSVMKKSYENEKRLMAKCRELNAEIVVNSAKVATALKLSQDDQTTIASLKKEIEKAWKMVDSAYDKEQKAKETIISLKDEIVNLTKLVDQGSGLSLGQDRNVRDLLKLKEEITKERDQLFTEVVKLRETLAQATEQQQESEKSRDEAEQTISQFQQEIQMRQNEASRETRKKEKLEKELKEVQSDMDNKQVEIKTLQQYVQKNKEELLKLEQQLKEQRILNERAAKELEQFQMKNAKLQQENEQQSLAYEQITQENQQKIMELKSKDEEVTQMHQDITKLNKMREIIHKRLHLAEEQKAEVDQQREILKNQISGLERELETAKKQAELDKKAMDELMRDRDLLNKNMLKAVSATQKQLNLVKLHEQSKRNLEEEIQNYKEEALKQRKIIYQLEKERDRYINEASELTQKVLLNMEDIKIREMQIFDYKKKIAELETKLKQQQNLYEAVRSDRNLYSKNLIEAQDELTEMKRKLKIMTHQVDQLKEEITAKESALVRLHLDHQRIEKEKEALKAELVKMKQAALETKHFIEKQESEERKLLKIIAESDAERLRQKKELDQVISERDILGSQLVRRNDELALLYEKIKIQQSILNKGETQYRQRVEDIRILKLEIKKLRREKGILSKSVANVEELRQEVFHLQREFLKERTRCRALEEELESPLNVHRWRKLEASDPSTFELIQKIHTLQKRLICKTEEVVEKELLLQDKEKLYVELKHILARQPGPEAAEQLQLYRHTLREKTKQLKVLSSELNMYESQSQEYKYEIERLANELLNVKKKYLTQKRKEQQQKEKERLGQLDNNYSVNKSEGSRYTGGGFLFNKPTTKISA
;
A
#
# COMPACT_ATOMS: atom_id res chain seq x y z
N MET A 1 40.91 35.17 10.62
CA MET A 1 41.81 34.35 9.79
C MET A 1 40.94 33.34 9.04
N ALA A 2 41.35 32.92 7.83
CA ALA A 2 40.57 32.12 6.89
C ALA A 2 39.24 32.78 6.45
N GLU A 3 39.32 33.62 5.42
CA GLU A 3 38.19 33.95 4.56
C GLU A 3 38.15 32.91 3.43
N ASP A 4 37.16 32.01 3.40
CA ASP A 4 37.02 31.06 2.30
C ASP A 4 36.13 31.64 1.19
N LYS A 5 36.73 31.86 0.02
CA LYS A 5 36.05 32.38 -1.16
C LYS A 5 35.17 31.32 -1.83
N TYR A 6 33.89 31.27 -1.45
CA TYR A 6 32.84 30.71 -2.29
C TYR A 6 32.12 31.82 -3.06
N GLU A 7 32.79 32.39 -4.07
CA GLU A 7 32.14 33.14 -5.15
C GLU A 7 31.33 32.17 -6.02
N LYS A 8 30.20 31.69 -5.47
CA LYS A 8 29.27 30.82 -6.17
C LYS A 8 28.61 31.62 -7.28
N ALA A 9 29.04 31.39 -8.52
CA ALA A 9 28.65 32.15 -9.70
C ALA A 9 27.13 32.39 -9.74
N CYS A 10 26.72 33.65 -9.58
CA CYS A 10 25.35 34.05 -9.80
C CYS A 10 25.15 34.13 -11.31
N LEU A 11 24.68 33.03 -11.91
CA LEU A 11 24.12 33.06 -13.27
C LEU A 11 23.08 34.19 -13.29
N GLY A 12 23.32 35.18 -14.14
CA GLY A 12 22.52 36.41 -14.16
C GLY A 12 21.07 36.11 -14.52
N GLU A 13 20.11 36.84 -13.94
CA GLU A 13 18.68 36.62 -14.20
C GLU A 13 18.37 36.74 -15.72
N ASN A 14 19.11 37.59 -16.43
CA ASN A 14 19.13 37.75 -17.88
C ASN A 14 19.38 36.45 -18.66
N ALA A 15 20.20 35.52 -18.15
CA ALA A 15 20.64 34.35 -18.92
C ALA A 15 19.48 33.37 -19.23
N PHE A 16 18.43 33.38 -18.39
CA PHE A 16 17.20 32.65 -18.69
C PHE A 16 16.29 33.42 -19.68
N GLU A 17 16.31 34.75 -19.65
CA GLU A 17 15.53 35.59 -20.57
C GLU A 17 16.09 35.53 -22.00
N GLU A 18 17.42 35.44 -22.14
CA GLU A 18 18.12 35.13 -23.39
C GLU A 18 17.71 33.74 -23.91
N LEU A 19 17.77 32.69 -23.07
CA LEU A 19 17.35 31.33 -23.44
C LEU A 19 15.85 31.22 -23.80
N GLU A 20 14.96 31.95 -23.12
CA GLU A 20 13.52 31.96 -23.44
C GLU A 20 13.24 32.75 -24.74
N LYS A 21 14.09 33.70 -25.12
CA LYS A 21 14.04 34.38 -26.42
C LYS A 21 14.55 33.47 -27.56
N ASP A 22 15.72 32.86 -27.40
CA ASP A 22 16.30 31.93 -28.39
C ASP A 22 15.35 30.75 -28.65
N PHE A 23 14.71 30.22 -27.60
CA PHE A 23 13.67 29.21 -27.72
C PHE A 23 12.49 29.66 -28.60
N GLN A 24 12.02 30.90 -28.43
CA GLN A 24 10.91 31.45 -29.23
C GLN A 24 11.30 31.62 -30.71
N GLU A 25 12.53 32.04 -30.99
CA GLU A 25 13.03 32.16 -32.37
C GLU A 25 13.08 30.77 -33.05
N VAL A 26 13.63 29.75 -32.39
CA VAL A 26 13.65 28.37 -32.90
C VAL A 26 12.25 27.77 -33.07
N ILE A 27 11.30 28.06 -32.17
CA ILE A 27 9.90 27.64 -32.32
C ILE A 27 9.25 28.25 -33.57
N ASN A 28 9.53 29.53 -33.86
CA ASN A 28 8.99 30.21 -35.03
C ASN A 28 9.59 29.67 -36.34
N GLU A 29 10.87 29.31 -36.37
CA GLU A 29 11.49 28.62 -37.51
C GLU A 29 10.88 27.23 -37.73
N LEU A 30 10.75 26.43 -36.65
CA LEU A 30 10.17 25.08 -36.72
C LEU A 30 8.69 25.07 -37.13
N ALA A 31 7.95 26.16 -36.90
CA ALA A 31 6.55 26.30 -37.33
C ALA A 31 6.40 26.48 -38.86
N GLY A 32 7.48 26.76 -39.59
CA GLY A 32 7.47 26.90 -41.05
C GLY A 32 7.36 25.59 -41.83
N ASP A 33 7.84 24.47 -41.28
CA ASP A 33 7.93 23.18 -41.97
C ASP A 33 7.12 22.08 -41.27
N LYS A 34 6.07 21.60 -41.94
CA LYS A 34 5.16 20.54 -41.46
C LYS A 34 5.84 19.19 -41.22
N SER A 35 7.04 18.96 -41.77
CA SER A 35 7.83 17.76 -41.48
C SER A 35 8.47 17.78 -40.08
N LEU A 36 8.67 18.97 -39.50
CA LEU A 36 9.38 19.18 -38.24
C LEU A 36 8.47 19.34 -37.01
N GLU A 37 7.15 19.32 -37.17
CA GLU A 37 6.17 19.50 -36.07
C GLU A 37 6.39 18.51 -34.90
N LYS A 38 6.89 17.29 -35.18
CA LYS A 38 7.28 16.32 -34.14
C LYS A 38 8.46 16.78 -33.28
N PHE A 39 9.45 17.45 -33.88
CA PHE A 39 10.59 18.01 -33.14
C PHE A 39 10.16 19.22 -32.32
N LYS A 40 9.31 20.10 -32.90
CA LYS A 40 8.71 21.23 -32.19
C LYS A 40 7.99 20.79 -30.90
N VAL A 41 7.13 19.77 -30.97
CA VAL A 41 6.42 19.24 -29.79
C VAL A 41 7.36 18.69 -28.71
N GLU A 42 8.48 18.04 -29.05
CA GLU A 42 9.46 17.61 -28.04
C GLU A 42 10.31 18.78 -27.51
N TYR A 43 10.59 19.79 -28.32
CA TYR A 43 11.30 21.01 -27.92
C TYR A 43 10.46 21.87 -26.95
N GLU A 44 9.16 22.02 -27.21
CA GLU A 44 8.19 22.67 -26.31
C GLU A 44 8.12 21.97 -24.94
N LYS A 45 8.12 20.62 -24.91
CA LYS A 45 8.19 19.86 -23.66
C LYS A 45 9.50 20.12 -22.91
N LEU A 46 10.63 20.13 -23.62
CA LEU A 46 11.95 20.37 -23.02
C LEU A 46 12.02 21.76 -22.37
N HIS A 47 11.54 22.80 -23.05
CA HIS A 47 11.43 24.15 -22.49
C HIS A 47 10.46 24.22 -21.30
N SER A 48 9.31 23.52 -21.36
CA SER A 48 8.39 23.43 -20.22
C SER A 48 9.04 22.82 -18.97
N VAL A 49 9.93 21.84 -19.14
CA VAL A 49 10.71 21.25 -18.05
C VAL A 49 11.81 22.21 -17.56
N MET A 50 12.54 22.86 -18.47
CA MET A 50 13.58 23.84 -18.14
C MET A 50 13.01 25.02 -17.33
N LYS A 51 11.89 25.59 -17.78
CA LYS A 51 11.20 26.71 -17.11
C LYS A 51 10.70 26.33 -15.71
N LYS A 52 10.12 25.14 -15.55
CA LYS A 52 9.76 24.59 -14.22
C LYS A 52 10.98 24.38 -13.32
N SER A 53 12.12 23.97 -13.88
CA SER A 53 13.37 23.85 -13.12
C SER A 53 13.86 25.21 -12.63
N TYR A 54 13.91 26.22 -13.51
CA TYR A 54 14.33 27.58 -13.16
C TYR A 54 13.39 28.26 -12.15
N GLU A 55 12.07 28.12 -12.30
CA GLU A 55 11.11 28.61 -11.30
C GLU A 55 11.33 27.98 -9.92
N ASN A 56 11.61 26.67 -9.86
CA ASN A 56 11.89 25.98 -8.61
C ASN A 56 13.24 26.37 -8.02
N GLU A 57 14.28 26.58 -8.84
CA GLU A 57 15.57 27.11 -8.40
C GLU A 57 15.45 28.54 -7.87
N LYS A 58 14.68 29.41 -8.54
CA LYS A 58 14.40 30.78 -8.09
C LYS A 58 13.67 30.80 -6.74
N ARG A 59 12.69 29.90 -6.54
CA ARG A 59 12.02 29.70 -5.23
C ARG A 59 12.99 29.18 -4.16
N LEU A 60 13.85 28.21 -4.48
CA LEU A 60 14.86 27.68 -3.56
C LEU A 60 15.89 28.74 -3.16
N MET A 61 16.38 29.54 -4.12
CA MET A 61 17.31 30.63 -3.87
C MET A 61 16.68 31.75 -3.03
N ALA A 62 15.40 32.08 -3.24
CA ALA A 62 14.67 32.97 -2.35
C ALA A 62 14.58 32.40 -0.93
N LYS A 63 14.18 31.12 -0.78
CA LYS A 63 14.08 30.46 0.53
C LYS A 63 15.44 30.38 1.25
N CYS A 64 16.53 30.16 0.53
CA CYS A 64 17.88 30.21 1.07
C CYS A 64 18.29 31.61 1.54
N ARG A 65 17.90 32.68 0.81
CA ARG A 65 18.13 34.07 1.24
C ARG A 65 17.34 34.41 2.50
N GLU A 66 16.07 34.00 2.59
CA GLU A 66 15.24 34.14 3.79
C GLU A 66 15.84 33.42 5.00
N LEU A 67 16.15 32.13 4.87
CA LEU A 67 16.72 31.32 5.95
C LEU A 67 18.09 31.86 6.41
N ASN A 68 18.92 32.36 5.50
CA ASN A 68 20.21 32.97 5.87
C ASN A 68 20.01 34.29 6.64
N ALA A 69 19.01 35.11 6.27
CA ALA A 69 18.63 36.30 7.03
C ALA A 69 18.09 35.95 8.42
N GLU A 70 17.25 34.91 8.54
CA GLU A 70 16.77 34.38 9.83
C GLU A 70 17.92 33.87 10.71
N ILE A 71 18.91 33.18 10.13
CA ILE A 71 20.13 32.73 10.84
C ILE A 71 20.94 33.92 11.37
N VAL A 72 21.12 34.98 10.58
CA VAL A 72 21.82 36.21 11.02
C VAL A 72 21.05 36.95 12.11
N VAL A 73 19.72 37.04 12.00
CA VAL A 73 18.86 37.64 13.04
C VAL A 73 18.89 36.82 14.33
N ASN A 74 18.90 35.49 14.24
CA ASN A 74 18.92 34.62 15.42
C ASN A 74 20.31 34.54 16.06
N SER A 75 21.41 34.59 15.29
CA SER A 75 22.76 34.68 15.88
C SER A 75 22.97 36.01 16.62
N ALA A 76 22.43 37.13 16.11
CA ALA A 76 22.41 38.40 16.82
C ALA A 76 21.61 38.33 18.14
N LYS A 77 20.44 37.67 18.16
CA LYS A 77 19.66 37.44 19.40
C LYS A 77 20.39 36.54 20.40
N VAL A 78 21.10 35.52 19.94
CA VAL A 78 21.91 34.65 20.81
C VAL A 78 23.08 35.44 21.40
N ALA A 79 23.74 36.30 20.61
CA ALA A 79 24.81 37.16 21.11
C ALA A 79 24.34 38.16 22.19
N THR A 80 23.16 38.78 22.04
CA THR A 80 22.60 39.67 23.07
C THR A 80 22.12 38.91 24.31
N ALA A 81 21.53 37.72 24.15
CA ALA A 81 21.15 36.86 25.28
C ALA A 81 22.36 36.36 26.08
N LEU A 82 23.44 35.96 25.41
CA LEU A 82 24.70 35.59 26.05
C LEU A 82 25.32 36.76 26.82
N LYS A 83 25.27 37.98 26.26
CA LYS A 83 25.77 39.18 26.93
C LYS A 83 24.97 39.51 28.19
N LEU A 84 23.63 39.49 28.11
CA LEU A 84 22.75 39.67 29.28
C LEU A 84 23.05 38.64 30.37
N SER A 85 23.21 37.36 30.00
CA SER A 85 23.58 36.31 30.96
C SER A 85 24.97 36.52 31.61
N GLN A 86 25.88 37.22 30.92
CA GLN A 86 27.17 37.64 31.48
C GLN A 86 27.02 38.80 32.45
N ASP A 87 26.26 39.84 32.08
CA ASP A 87 25.97 40.99 32.93
C ASP A 87 25.23 40.54 34.21
N ASP A 88 24.27 39.62 34.10
CA ASP A 88 23.58 38.94 35.21
C ASP A 88 24.57 38.17 36.13
N GLN A 89 25.54 37.46 35.56
CA GLN A 89 26.58 36.80 36.36
C GLN A 89 27.43 37.80 37.16
N THR A 90 27.73 38.97 36.60
CA THR A 90 28.48 40.01 37.33
C THR A 90 27.68 40.63 38.48
N THR A 91 26.38 40.87 38.29
CA THR A 91 25.51 41.41 39.35
C THR A 91 25.20 40.37 40.44
N ILE A 92 25.03 39.10 40.09
CA ILE A 92 24.97 38.00 41.07
C ILE A 92 26.27 37.91 41.88
N ALA A 93 27.43 38.14 41.25
CA ALA A 93 28.72 38.15 41.95
C ALA A 93 28.87 39.36 42.89
N SER A 94 28.40 40.56 42.52
CA SER A 94 28.43 41.72 43.43
C SER A 94 27.47 41.54 44.62
N LEU A 95 26.24 41.07 44.38
CA LEU A 95 25.24 40.82 45.43
C LEU A 95 25.72 39.76 46.43
N LYS A 96 26.35 38.67 45.97
CA LYS A 96 26.98 37.68 46.87
C LYS A 96 28.06 38.31 47.76
N LYS A 97 28.87 39.22 47.21
CA LYS A 97 29.93 39.93 47.92
C LYS A 97 29.40 40.98 48.91
N GLU A 98 28.19 41.48 48.70
CA GLU A 98 27.47 42.33 49.66
C GLU A 98 26.82 41.52 50.78
N ILE A 99 26.28 40.33 50.47
CA ILE A 99 25.82 39.38 51.48
C ILE A 99 26.97 38.96 52.40
N GLU A 100 28.15 38.62 51.87
CA GLU A 100 29.33 38.32 52.70
C GLU A 100 29.76 39.49 53.62
N LYS A 101 29.60 40.74 53.17
CA LYS A 101 29.84 41.92 54.02
C LYS A 101 28.77 42.04 55.11
N ALA A 102 27.50 41.81 54.79
CA ALA A 102 26.41 41.87 55.75
C ALA A 102 26.58 40.83 56.86
N TRP A 103 26.92 39.58 56.51
CA TRP A 103 27.25 38.53 57.48
C TRP A 103 28.42 38.94 58.39
N LYS A 104 29.54 39.40 57.82
CA LYS A 104 30.70 39.87 58.62
C LYS A 104 30.37 41.07 59.51
N MET A 105 29.41 41.92 59.14
CA MET A 105 28.93 42.99 60.01
C MET A 105 28.10 42.45 61.18
N VAL A 106 27.23 41.45 60.95
CA VAL A 106 26.47 40.74 61.99
C VAL A 106 27.41 40.02 62.95
N ASP A 107 28.40 39.26 62.44
CA ASP A 107 29.41 38.61 63.27
C ASP A 107 30.15 39.64 64.15
N SER A 108 30.55 40.78 63.57
CA SER A 108 31.21 41.88 64.30
C SER A 108 30.32 42.63 65.29
N ALA A 109 29.00 42.46 65.20
CA ALA A 109 28.04 43.00 66.16
C ALA A 109 27.84 42.02 67.32
N TYR A 110 27.72 40.72 67.01
CA TYR A 110 27.66 39.64 68.00
C TYR A 110 28.91 39.61 68.89
N ASP A 111 30.10 39.75 68.29
CA ASP A 111 31.38 39.86 69.00
C ASP A 111 31.46 41.04 69.97
N LYS A 112 30.73 42.14 69.68
CA LYS A 112 30.65 43.33 70.55
C LYS A 112 29.60 43.14 71.63
N GLU A 113 28.46 42.55 71.30
CA GLU A 113 27.39 42.21 72.24
C GLU A 113 27.89 41.23 73.30
N GLN A 114 28.67 40.21 72.91
CA GLN A 114 29.26 39.26 73.84
C GLN A 114 30.28 39.91 74.78
N LYS A 115 31.17 40.78 74.27
CA LYS A 115 32.09 41.56 75.10
C LYS A 115 31.37 42.53 76.04
N ALA A 116 30.26 43.13 75.60
CA ALA A 116 29.40 43.95 76.45
C ALA A 116 28.72 43.15 77.58
N LYS A 117 28.29 41.91 77.30
CA LYS A 117 27.76 41.00 78.34
C LYS A 117 28.84 40.61 79.35
N GLU A 118 30.06 40.34 78.89
CA GLU A 118 31.22 40.05 79.75
C GLU A 118 31.54 41.24 80.67
N THR A 119 31.55 42.48 80.17
CA THR A 119 31.76 43.67 81.03
C THR A 119 30.58 43.98 81.97
N ILE A 120 29.34 43.66 81.57
CA ILE A 120 28.17 43.77 82.47
C ILE A 120 28.26 42.75 83.62
N ILE A 121 28.85 41.58 83.39
CA ILE A 121 29.09 40.58 84.45
C ILE A 121 30.17 41.08 85.41
N SER A 122 31.31 41.57 84.92
CA SER A 122 32.38 42.09 85.81
C SER A 122 31.93 43.29 86.65
N LEU A 123 31.15 44.21 86.08
CA LEU A 123 30.60 45.36 86.80
C LEU A 123 29.56 44.93 87.87
N LYS A 124 28.82 43.84 87.66
CA LYS A 124 27.92 43.28 88.69
C LYS A 124 28.70 42.68 89.87
N ASP A 125 29.82 42.01 89.61
CA ASP A 125 30.69 41.50 90.68
C ASP A 125 31.38 42.65 91.46
N GLU A 126 31.78 43.74 90.79
CA GLU A 126 32.30 44.94 91.48
C GLU A 126 31.24 45.59 92.37
N ILE A 127 30.00 45.72 91.91
CA ILE A 127 28.88 46.22 92.73
C ILE A 127 28.68 45.34 93.98
N VAL A 128 28.65 44.01 93.82
CA VAL A 128 28.50 43.06 94.94
C VAL A 128 29.66 43.14 95.94
N ASN A 129 30.86 43.54 95.51
CA ASN A 129 32.00 43.76 96.39
C ASN A 129 31.99 45.14 97.07
N LEU A 130 31.47 46.18 96.40
CA LEU A 130 31.30 47.51 96.98
C LEU A 130 30.16 47.55 98.02
N THR A 131 29.04 46.86 97.80
CA THR A 131 27.95 46.77 98.81
C THR A 131 28.46 46.20 100.14
N LYS A 132 29.29 45.15 100.11
CA LYS A 132 29.90 44.54 101.31
C LYS A 132 30.82 45.48 102.09
N LEU A 133 31.31 46.56 101.47
CA LEU A 133 32.17 47.57 102.10
C LEU A 133 31.37 48.69 102.77
N VAL A 134 30.09 48.86 102.42
CA VAL A 134 29.19 49.88 103.02
C VAL A 134 28.48 49.35 104.26
N ASP A 135 28.26 48.03 104.36
CA ASP A 135 27.64 47.37 105.53
C ASP A 135 28.54 47.33 106.80
N GLN A 136 29.73 47.95 106.80
CA GLN A 136 30.66 47.95 107.94
C GLN A 136 31.09 49.35 108.41
N GLY A 137 30.30 49.93 109.33
CA GLY A 137 30.79 50.93 110.29
C GLY A 137 30.07 52.28 110.26
N SER A 138 29.39 52.63 111.37
CA SER A 138 28.87 53.97 111.61
C SER A 138 29.01 54.38 113.09
N GLY A 139 29.15 55.68 113.35
CA GLY A 139 29.32 56.27 114.69
C GLY A 139 30.78 56.35 115.18
N LEU A 140 31.16 57.19 116.16
CA LEU A 140 30.51 58.24 116.99
C LEU A 140 31.67 59.20 117.42
N SER A 141 31.56 60.54 117.42
CA SER A 141 30.81 61.46 118.30
C SER A 141 31.38 61.69 119.72
N LEU A 142 31.74 62.96 120.02
CA LEU A 142 32.06 63.60 121.33
C LEU A 142 33.29 63.07 122.12
N GLY A 143 33.97 63.87 122.97
CA GLY A 143 33.83 65.31 123.30
C GLY A 143 34.71 65.75 124.50
N GLN A 144 34.44 66.93 125.09
CA GLN A 144 35.01 67.50 126.35
C GLN A 144 36.49 67.98 126.33
N ASP A 145 36.94 69.01 127.07
CA ASP A 145 36.26 70.10 127.81
C ASP A 145 37.25 71.24 128.19
N ARG A 146 36.82 72.52 128.19
CA ARG A 146 36.98 73.50 129.31
C ARG A 146 36.58 74.96 129.04
N ASN A 147 35.62 75.44 129.83
CA ASN A 147 35.59 76.76 130.49
C ASN A 147 35.35 78.07 129.70
N VAL A 148 34.07 78.37 129.48
CA VAL A 148 33.38 79.68 129.70
C VAL A 148 33.84 80.91 128.90
N ARG A 149 35.11 81.31 128.88
CA ARG A 149 35.57 82.32 127.90
C ARG A 149 35.50 81.73 126.49
N ASP A 150 35.76 80.43 126.39
CA ASP A 150 35.50 79.68 125.17
C ASP A 150 34.00 79.42 124.95
N LEU A 151 33.07 79.57 125.92
CA LEU A 151 31.62 79.43 125.61
C LEU A 151 31.08 80.51 124.67
N LEU A 152 31.76 81.66 124.52
CA LEU A 152 31.40 82.64 123.48
C LEU A 152 32.01 82.30 122.12
N LYS A 153 33.27 81.82 122.08
CA LYS A 153 33.87 81.26 120.87
C LYS A 153 33.13 80.03 120.39
N LEU A 154 32.90 79.06 121.27
CA LEU A 154 32.10 77.86 121.09
C LEU A 154 30.64 78.19 120.76
N LYS A 155 30.08 79.35 121.15
CA LYS A 155 28.79 79.78 120.59
C LYS A 155 28.93 80.14 119.11
N GLU A 156 29.93 80.94 118.74
CA GLU A 156 30.18 81.29 117.34
C GLU A 156 30.63 80.09 116.48
N GLU A 157 31.44 79.21 117.04
CA GLU A 157 31.96 77.98 116.46
C GLU A 157 30.85 76.93 116.38
N ILE A 158 30.03 76.68 117.42
CA ILE A 158 28.82 75.85 117.27
C ILE A 158 27.80 76.49 116.32
N THR A 159 27.69 77.81 116.17
CA THR A 159 26.87 78.37 115.09
C THR A 159 27.49 78.17 113.71
N LYS A 160 28.82 78.25 113.57
CA LYS A 160 29.53 77.97 112.30
C LYS A 160 29.50 76.49 111.96
N GLU A 161 29.73 75.60 112.91
CA GLU A 161 29.58 74.14 112.80
C GLU A 161 28.13 73.78 112.55
N ARG A 162 27.14 74.39 113.22
CA ARG A 162 25.72 74.23 112.87
C ARG A 162 25.46 74.67 111.44
N ASP A 163 26.00 75.79 110.98
CA ASP A 163 25.74 76.28 109.62
C ASP A 163 26.54 75.53 108.55
N GLN A 164 27.70 74.98 108.90
CA GLN A 164 28.47 74.03 108.09
C GLN A 164 27.76 72.69 108.01
N LEU A 165 27.41 72.06 109.14
CA LEU A 165 26.60 70.84 109.22
C LEU A 165 25.20 71.03 108.63
N PHE A 166 24.61 72.22 108.67
CA PHE A 166 23.32 72.50 108.02
C PHE A 166 23.50 72.64 106.50
N THR A 167 24.53 73.35 106.02
CA THR A 167 24.82 73.38 104.58
C THR A 167 25.34 72.04 104.05
N GLU A 168 25.96 71.22 104.89
CA GLU A 168 26.36 69.84 104.60
C GLU A 168 25.17 68.89 104.64
N VAL A 169 24.23 69.01 105.58
CA VAL A 169 22.95 68.27 105.57
C VAL A 169 22.06 68.71 104.41
N VAL A 170 22.09 69.98 103.99
CA VAL A 170 21.43 70.44 102.76
C VAL A 170 22.08 69.81 101.54
N LYS A 171 23.41 69.89 101.39
CA LYS A 171 24.13 69.20 100.29
C LYS A 171 23.89 67.70 100.29
N LEU A 172 23.93 67.03 101.44
CA LEU A 172 23.68 65.60 101.58
C LEU A 172 22.23 65.25 101.23
N ARG A 173 21.26 66.12 101.53
CA ARG A 173 19.86 65.97 101.07
C ARG A 173 19.71 66.21 99.58
N GLU A 174 20.42 67.17 99.00
CA GLU A 174 20.45 67.43 97.55
C GLU A 174 21.09 66.26 96.80
N THR A 175 22.24 65.74 97.26
CA THR A 175 22.88 64.56 96.67
C THR A 175 22.09 63.28 96.91
N LEU A 176 21.41 63.14 98.06
CA LEU A 176 20.52 62.01 98.30
C LEU A 176 19.29 62.07 97.37
N ALA A 177 18.70 63.25 97.19
CA ALA A 177 17.59 63.45 96.25
C ALA A 177 18.03 63.11 94.82
N GLN A 178 19.16 63.66 94.35
CA GLN A 178 19.75 63.35 93.05
C GLN A 178 20.07 61.87 92.89
N ALA A 179 20.61 61.20 93.92
CA ALA A 179 20.87 59.77 93.90
C ALA A 179 19.58 58.95 93.82
N THR A 180 18.51 59.33 94.54
CA THR A 180 17.21 58.65 94.43
C THR A 180 16.51 58.92 93.09
N GLU A 181 16.71 60.09 92.48
CA GLU A 181 16.19 60.41 91.15
C GLU A 181 16.92 59.60 90.07
N GLN A 182 18.26 59.57 90.10
CA GLN A 182 19.09 58.71 89.24
C GLN A 182 18.80 57.22 89.45
N GLN A 183 18.52 56.77 90.67
CA GLN A 183 18.11 55.39 90.92
C GLN A 183 16.73 55.10 90.29
N GLN A 184 15.73 55.97 90.45
CA GLN A 184 14.42 55.78 89.83
C GLN A 184 14.47 55.85 88.29
N GLU A 185 15.36 56.66 87.72
CA GLU A 185 15.59 56.71 86.28
C GLU A 185 16.30 55.44 85.78
N SER A 186 17.28 54.92 86.54
CA SER A 186 17.95 53.64 86.26
C SER A 186 17.01 52.45 86.37
N GLU A 187 16.12 52.44 87.38
CA GLU A 187 15.12 51.39 87.57
C GLU A 187 14.07 51.38 86.44
N LYS A 188 13.59 52.55 86.00
CA LYS A 188 12.74 52.65 84.79
C LYS A 188 13.46 52.15 83.54
N SER A 189 14.71 52.56 83.32
CA SER A 189 15.50 52.13 82.17
C SER A 189 15.77 50.62 82.19
N ARG A 190 15.97 50.02 83.37
CA ARG A 190 16.03 48.56 83.55
C ARG A 190 14.71 47.89 83.17
N ASP A 191 13.58 48.41 83.64
CA ASP A 191 12.27 47.79 83.41
C ASP A 191 11.86 47.88 81.92
N GLU A 192 12.22 48.96 81.24
CA GLU A 192 12.11 49.11 79.78
C GLU A 192 13.03 48.12 79.03
N ALA A 193 14.26 47.90 79.54
CA ALA A 193 15.17 46.89 79.01
C ALA A 193 14.65 45.45 79.22
N GLU A 194 14.07 45.12 80.37
CA GLU A 194 13.47 43.81 80.63
C GLU A 194 12.21 43.57 79.78
N GLN A 195 11.37 44.59 79.56
CA GLN A 195 10.24 44.51 78.64
C GLN A 195 10.68 44.29 77.19
N THR A 196 11.69 45.00 76.70
CA THR A 196 12.21 44.82 75.34
C THR A 196 12.93 43.47 75.18
N ILE A 197 13.65 42.98 76.18
CA ILE A 197 14.20 41.62 76.19
C ILE A 197 13.08 40.56 76.11
N SER A 198 11.98 40.74 76.85
CA SER A 198 10.81 39.84 76.80
C SER A 198 10.15 39.84 75.42
N GLN A 199 10.02 41.01 74.78
CA GLN A 199 9.53 41.14 73.40
C GLN A 199 10.45 40.41 72.42
N PHE A 200 11.77 40.64 72.47
CA PHE A 200 12.73 39.94 71.60
C PHE A 200 12.75 38.42 71.83
N GLN A 201 12.55 37.93 73.06
CA GLN A 201 12.41 36.49 73.31
C GLN A 201 11.16 35.91 72.62
N GLN A 202 10.03 36.62 72.65
CA GLN A 202 8.82 36.20 71.92
C GLN A 202 9.03 36.26 70.39
N GLU A 203 9.70 37.28 69.86
CA GLU A 203 10.06 37.36 68.45
C GLU A 203 11.01 36.22 68.02
N ILE A 204 12.05 35.93 68.80
CA ILE A 204 12.96 34.80 68.54
C ILE A 204 12.19 33.48 68.51
N GLN A 205 11.27 33.26 69.46
CA GLN A 205 10.46 32.04 69.48
C GLN A 205 9.47 31.97 68.31
N MET A 206 8.91 33.11 67.87
CA MET A 206 8.12 33.21 66.63
C MET A 206 8.97 32.86 65.40
N ARG A 207 10.16 33.45 65.24
CA ARG A 207 11.09 33.16 64.12
C ARG A 207 11.56 31.72 64.11
N GLN A 208 11.83 31.12 65.27
CA GLN A 208 12.20 29.71 65.38
C GLN A 208 11.05 28.78 64.96
N ASN A 209 9.81 29.13 65.33
CA ASN A 209 8.62 28.42 64.86
C ASN A 209 8.41 28.58 63.34
N GLU A 210 8.58 29.78 62.78
CA GLU A 210 8.54 30.03 61.32
C GLU A 210 9.58 29.19 60.57
N ALA A 211 10.84 29.23 61.03
CA ALA A 211 11.94 28.44 60.45
C ALA A 211 11.62 26.93 60.49
N SER A 212 11.04 26.42 61.59
CA SER A 212 10.63 25.01 61.70
C SER A 212 9.49 24.61 60.75
N ARG A 213 8.64 25.57 60.35
CA ARG A 213 7.56 25.35 59.38
C ARG A 213 8.11 25.34 57.96
N GLU A 214 8.99 26.27 57.61
CA GLU A 214 9.61 26.32 56.29
C GLU A 214 10.60 25.18 56.05
N THR A 215 11.34 24.69 57.06
CA THR A 215 12.14 23.46 56.89
C THR A 215 11.26 22.24 56.62
N ARG A 216 10.16 22.05 57.36
CA ARG A 216 9.19 20.95 57.10
C ARG A 216 8.51 21.08 55.74
N LYS A 217 8.29 22.30 55.25
CA LYS A 217 7.73 22.57 53.91
C LYS A 217 8.76 22.30 52.82
N LYS A 218 10.02 22.69 53.02
CA LYS A 218 11.16 22.31 52.17
C LYS A 218 11.32 20.79 52.08
N GLU A 219 11.29 20.07 53.20
CA GLU A 219 11.41 18.60 53.24
C GLU A 219 10.28 17.88 52.48
N LYS A 220 9.08 18.47 52.42
CA LYS A 220 7.99 17.96 51.57
C LYS A 220 8.26 18.21 50.09
N LEU A 221 8.59 19.46 49.73
CA LEU A 221 8.92 19.84 48.36
C LEU A 221 10.13 19.06 47.81
N GLU A 222 11.13 18.73 48.65
CA GLU A 222 12.27 17.89 48.26
C GLU A 222 11.92 16.40 48.08
N LYS A 223 10.81 15.91 48.67
CA LYS A 223 10.26 14.57 48.42
C LYS A 223 9.41 14.57 47.16
N GLU A 224 8.49 15.51 47.03
CA GLU A 224 7.65 15.71 45.84
C GLU A 224 8.52 15.90 44.58
N LEU A 225 9.61 16.67 44.68
CA LEU A 225 10.60 16.83 43.61
C LEU A 225 11.28 15.50 43.23
N LYS A 226 11.62 14.65 44.21
CA LYS A 226 12.25 13.34 43.96
C LYS A 226 11.28 12.32 43.36
N GLU A 227 10.01 12.34 43.76
CA GLU A 227 8.96 11.52 43.15
C GLU A 227 8.73 11.95 41.70
N VAL A 228 8.57 13.25 41.43
CA VAL A 228 8.45 13.79 40.06
C VAL A 228 9.71 13.52 39.21
N GLN A 229 10.90 13.61 39.78
CA GLN A 229 12.15 13.24 39.11
C GLN A 229 12.15 11.75 38.72
N SER A 230 11.75 10.86 39.64
CA SER A 230 11.68 9.42 39.38
C SER A 230 10.61 9.07 38.34
N ASP A 231 9.46 9.74 38.37
CA ASP A 231 8.40 9.54 37.37
C ASP A 231 8.82 10.07 36.00
N MET A 232 9.54 11.19 35.94
CA MET A 232 10.14 11.68 34.69
C MET A 232 11.14 10.68 34.12
N ASP A 233 12.04 10.11 34.94
CA ASP A 233 13.01 9.11 34.50
C ASP A 233 12.31 7.81 34.04
N ASN A 234 11.29 7.35 34.76
CA ASN A 234 10.43 6.22 34.37
C ASN A 234 9.75 6.48 33.02
N LYS A 235 9.15 7.67 32.82
CA LYS A 235 8.54 8.07 31.55
C LYS A 235 9.57 8.20 30.43
N GLN A 236 10.79 8.63 30.73
CA GLN A 236 11.87 8.71 29.74
C GLN A 236 12.38 7.33 29.31
N VAL A 237 12.29 6.31 30.17
CA VAL A 237 12.52 4.90 29.79
C VAL A 237 11.36 4.38 28.92
N GLU A 238 10.11 4.66 29.29
CA GLU A 238 8.92 4.27 28.52
C GLU A 238 8.89 4.93 27.11
N ILE A 239 9.29 6.19 27.00
CA ILE A 239 9.47 6.88 25.72
C ILE A 239 10.54 6.18 24.87
N LYS A 240 11.66 5.75 25.45
CA LYS A 240 12.72 5.02 24.72
C LYS A 240 12.26 3.66 24.22
N THR A 241 11.50 2.90 25.00
CA THR A 241 10.97 1.59 24.56
C THR A 241 9.91 1.75 23.47
N LEU A 242 9.01 2.75 23.61
CA LEU A 242 8.04 3.09 22.56
C LEU A 242 8.73 3.58 21.27
N GLN A 243 9.79 4.38 21.35
CA GLN A 243 10.59 4.79 20.18
C GLN A 243 11.23 3.59 19.47
N GLN A 244 11.78 2.62 20.21
CA GLN A 244 12.29 1.38 19.62
C GLN A 244 11.19 0.54 18.96
N TYR A 245 9.99 0.50 19.54
CA TYR A 245 8.84 -0.20 18.97
C TYR A 245 8.36 0.47 17.66
N VAL A 246 8.24 1.80 17.65
CA VAL A 246 7.93 2.58 16.44
C VAL A 246 8.98 2.39 15.36
N GLN A 247 10.27 2.30 15.71
CA GLN A 247 11.35 2.06 14.75
C GLN A 247 11.25 0.66 14.11
N LYS A 248 11.00 -0.39 14.91
CA LYS A 248 10.74 -1.75 14.38
C LYS A 248 9.52 -1.77 13.46
N ASN A 249 8.41 -1.16 13.87
CA ASN A 249 7.20 -1.09 13.06
C ASN A 249 7.45 -0.37 11.71
N LYS A 250 8.29 0.67 11.68
CA LYS A 250 8.70 1.32 10.41
C LYS A 250 9.52 0.39 9.52
N GLU A 251 10.45 -0.38 10.09
CA GLU A 251 11.26 -1.35 9.34
C GLU A 251 10.44 -2.55 8.83
N GLU A 252 9.36 -2.93 9.50
CA GLU A 252 8.40 -3.93 9.03
C GLU A 252 7.46 -3.35 7.96
N LEU A 253 6.97 -2.13 8.15
CA LEU A 253 6.13 -1.44 7.18
C LEU A 253 6.88 -1.20 5.86
N LEU A 254 8.16 -0.80 5.89
CA LEU A 254 8.99 -0.68 4.68
C LEU A 254 9.16 -2.01 3.93
N LYS A 255 9.29 -3.14 4.65
CA LYS A 255 9.35 -4.48 4.03
C LYS A 255 8.02 -4.85 3.38
N LEU A 256 6.89 -4.54 4.04
CA LEU A 256 5.55 -4.77 3.52
C LEU A 256 5.26 -3.88 2.29
N GLU A 257 5.67 -2.61 2.30
CA GLU A 257 5.58 -1.71 1.13
C GLU A 257 6.42 -2.23 -0.05
N GLN A 258 7.63 -2.73 0.20
CA GLN A 258 8.46 -3.33 -0.83
C GLN A 258 7.79 -4.60 -1.42
N GLN A 259 7.28 -5.49 -0.57
CA GLN A 259 6.54 -6.68 -1.03
C GLN A 259 5.27 -6.31 -1.81
N LEU A 260 4.52 -5.29 -1.37
CA LEU A 260 3.35 -4.78 -2.07
C LEU A 260 3.71 -4.23 -3.46
N LYS A 261 4.86 -3.54 -3.56
CA LYS A 261 5.38 -3.00 -4.82
C LYS A 261 5.81 -4.12 -5.78
N GLU A 262 6.48 -5.15 -5.29
CA GLU A 262 6.86 -6.35 -6.07
C GLU A 262 5.61 -7.11 -6.56
N GLN A 263 4.60 -7.29 -5.70
CA GLN A 263 3.32 -7.89 -6.07
C GLN A 263 2.53 -7.05 -7.10
N ARG A 264 2.53 -5.72 -6.99
CA ARG A 264 1.93 -4.83 -8.00
C ARG A 264 2.61 -4.99 -9.37
N ILE A 265 3.93 -5.06 -9.41
CA ILE A 265 4.70 -5.27 -10.66
C ILE A 265 4.42 -6.65 -11.29
N LEU A 266 4.21 -7.69 -10.48
CA LEU A 266 3.78 -9.01 -10.97
C LEU A 266 2.34 -8.96 -11.52
N ASN A 267 1.42 -8.31 -10.82
CA ASN A 267 0.02 -8.20 -11.24
C ASN A 267 -0.14 -7.36 -12.52
N GLU A 268 0.64 -6.28 -12.68
CA GLU A 268 0.70 -5.52 -13.94
C GLU A 268 1.21 -6.34 -15.14
N ARG A 269 2.11 -7.31 -14.91
CA ARG A 269 2.57 -8.23 -15.97
C ARG A 269 1.49 -9.24 -16.33
N ALA A 270 0.88 -9.88 -15.33
CA ALA A 270 -0.24 -10.81 -15.53
C ALA A 270 -1.42 -10.13 -16.25
N ALA A 271 -1.73 -8.87 -15.92
CA ALA A 271 -2.75 -8.08 -16.60
C ALA A 271 -2.42 -7.83 -18.08
N LYS A 272 -1.15 -7.49 -18.40
CA LYS A 272 -0.69 -7.29 -19.80
C LYS A 272 -0.64 -8.58 -20.60
N GLU A 273 -0.30 -9.70 -19.96
CA GLU A 273 -0.38 -11.03 -20.57
C GLU A 273 -1.84 -11.41 -20.86
N LEU A 274 -2.75 -11.18 -19.90
CA LEU A 274 -4.20 -11.39 -20.09
C LEU A 274 -4.76 -10.50 -21.22
N GLU A 275 -4.38 -9.23 -21.29
CA GLU A 275 -4.77 -8.30 -22.35
C GLU A 275 -4.27 -8.75 -23.74
N GLN A 276 -3.05 -9.29 -23.83
CA GLN A 276 -2.52 -9.91 -25.06
C GLN A 276 -3.30 -11.17 -25.45
N PHE A 277 -3.65 -12.03 -24.49
CA PHE A 277 -4.49 -13.20 -24.75
C PHE A 277 -5.91 -12.80 -25.18
N GLN A 278 -6.51 -11.77 -24.58
CA GLN A 278 -7.80 -11.23 -24.98
C GLN A 278 -7.77 -10.66 -26.40
N MET A 279 -6.76 -9.86 -26.77
CA MET A 279 -6.58 -9.39 -28.14
C MET A 279 -6.38 -10.53 -29.14
N LYS A 280 -5.64 -11.59 -28.77
CA LYS A 280 -5.46 -12.76 -29.63
C LYS A 280 -6.76 -13.55 -29.79
N ASN A 281 -7.54 -13.71 -28.73
CA ASN A 281 -8.84 -14.40 -28.77
C ASN A 281 -9.86 -13.61 -29.61
N ALA A 282 -9.91 -12.28 -29.46
CA ALA A 282 -10.78 -11.42 -30.27
C ALA A 282 -10.45 -11.48 -31.76
N LYS A 283 -9.17 -11.58 -32.14
CA LYS A 283 -8.76 -11.81 -33.54
C LYS A 283 -9.20 -13.17 -34.06
N LEU A 284 -8.96 -14.25 -33.30
CA LEU A 284 -9.40 -15.60 -33.68
C LEU A 284 -10.92 -15.69 -33.80
N GLN A 285 -11.66 -14.99 -32.94
CA GLN A 285 -13.12 -14.88 -33.04
C GLN A 285 -13.54 -14.12 -34.31
N GLN A 286 -12.91 -12.98 -34.61
CA GLN A 286 -13.17 -12.22 -35.83
C GLN A 286 -12.83 -13.01 -37.11
N GLU A 287 -11.74 -13.78 -37.11
CA GLU A 287 -11.36 -14.68 -38.21
C GLU A 287 -12.38 -15.81 -38.40
N ASN A 288 -12.92 -16.37 -37.30
CA ASN A 288 -13.98 -17.38 -37.33
C ASN A 288 -15.33 -16.81 -37.80
N GLU A 289 -15.70 -15.61 -37.36
CA GLU A 289 -16.89 -14.88 -37.84
C GLU A 289 -16.77 -14.56 -39.35
N GLN A 290 -15.59 -14.16 -39.83
CA GLN A 290 -15.34 -13.97 -41.27
C GLN A 290 -15.44 -15.27 -42.07
N GLN A 291 -14.92 -16.39 -41.54
CA GLN A 291 -15.07 -17.71 -42.17
C GLN A 291 -16.53 -18.18 -42.20
N SER A 292 -17.30 -17.92 -41.13
CA SER A 292 -18.74 -18.21 -41.08
C SER A 292 -19.52 -17.38 -42.12
N LEU A 293 -19.22 -16.08 -42.24
CA LEU A 293 -19.83 -15.21 -43.25
C LEU A 293 -19.48 -15.63 -44.68
N ALA A 294 -18.23 -16.04 -44.93
CA ALA A 294 -17.82 -16.57 -46.23
C ALA A 294 -18.53 -17.91 -46.56
N TYR A 295 -18.73 -18.77 -45.56
CA TYR A 295 -19.48 -20.01 -45.70
C TYR A 295 -20.98 -19.76 -45.97
N GLU A 296 -21.59 -18.79 -45.29
CA GLU A 296 -22.96 -18.35 -45.57
C GLU A 296 -23.09 -17.74 -46.97
N GLN A 297 -22.14 -16.91 -47.41
CA GLN A 297 -22.12 -16.35 -48.77
C GLN A 297 -22.03 -17.44 -49.84
N ILE A 298 -21.11 -18.40 -49.71
CA ILE A 298 -20.99 -19.54 -50.63
C ILE A 298 -22.25 -20.42 -50.61
N THR A 299 -22.90 -20.55 -49.44
CA THR A 299 -24.18 -21.27 -49.31
C THR A 299 -25.32 -20.52 -50.00
N GLN A 300 -25.40 -19.20 -49.85
CA GLN A 300 -26.38 -18.35 -50.55
C GLN A 300 -26.14 -18.32 -52.05
N GLU A 301 -24.88 -18.24 -52.52
CA GLU A 301 -24.54 -18.37 -53.95
C GLU A 301 -24.97 -19.73 -54.53
N ASN A 302 -24.77 -20.83 -53.79
CA ASN A 302 -25.25 -22.14 -54.22
C ASN A 302 -26.78 -22.20 -54.27
N GLN A 303 -27.47 -21.64 -53.27
CA GLN A 303 -28.94 -21.55 -53.29
C GLN A 303 -29.44 -20.69 -54.45
N GLN A 304 -28.81 -19.53 -54.69
CA GLN A 304 -29.10 -18.67 -55.84
C GLN A 304 -28.88 -19.41 -57.16
N LYS A 305 -27.74 -20.08 -57.36
CA LYS A 305 -27.47 -20.88 -58.58
C LYS A 305 -28.43 -22.06 -58.74
N ILE A 306 -28.93 -22.67 -57.65
CA ILE A 306 -30.00 -23.68 -57.70
C ILE A 306 -31.34 -23.06 -58.11
N MET A 307 -31.65 -21.84 -57.64
CA MET A 307 -32.86 -21.12 -58.04
C MET A 307 -32.75 -20.55 -59.48
N GLU A 308 -31.57 -20.12 -59.92
CA GLU A 308 -31.29 -19.74 -61.30
C GLU A 308 -31.39 -20.94 -62.23
N LEU A 309 -30.84 -22.11 -61.87
CA LEU A 309 -30.99 -23.33 -62.66
C LEU A 309 -32.46 -23.74 -62.78
N LYS A 310 -33.24 -23.70 -61.69
CA LYS A 310 -34.70 -23.92 -61.75
C LYS A 310 -35.40 -22.88 -62.61
N SER A 311 -35.09 -21.59 -62.43
CA SER A 311 -35.62 -20.52 -63.26
C SER A 311 -35.24 -20.71 -64.73
N LYS A 312 -34.08 -21.30 -65.04
CA LYS A 312 -33.64 -21.57 -66.41
C LYS A 312 -34.26 -22.83 -67.00
N ASP A 313 -34.54 -23.87 -66.22
CA ASP A 313 -35.36 -25.02 -66.64
C ASP A 313 -36.83 -24.60 -66.86
N GLU A 314 -37.37 -23.79 -65.95
CA GLU A 314 -38.70 -23.17 -66.08
C GLU A 314 -38.74 -22.20 -67.27
N GLU A 315 -37.74 -21.34 -67.48
CA GLU A 315 -37.60 -20.53 -68.70
C GLU A 315 -37.42 -21.38 -69.96
N VAL A 316 -36.73 -22.52 -69.93
CA VAL A 316 -36.60 -23.40 -71.12
C VAL A 316 -37.94 -24.04 -71.48
N THR A 317 -38.69 -24.54 -70.49
CA THR A 317 -40.04 -25.08 -70.72
C THR A 317 -41.03 -23.99 -71.12
N GLN A 318 -40.96 -22.81 -70.50
CA GLN A 318 -41.75 -21.64 -70.87
C GLN A 318 -41.38 -21.11 -72.26
N MET A 319 -40.10 -21.08 -72.63
CA MET A 319 -39.63 -20.71 -73.97
C MET A 319 -40.04 -21.75 -75.01
N HIS A 320 -40.19 -23.04 -74.68
CA HIS A 320 -40.83 -23.99 -75.60
C HIS A 320 -42.32 -23.66 -75.83
N GLN A 321 -43.04 -23.31 -74.76
CA GLN A 321 -44.43 -22.85 -74.87
C GLN A 321 -44.56 -21.47 -75.53
N ASP A 322 -43.57 -20.60 -75.38
CA ASP A 322 -43.64 -19.22 -75.86
C ASP A 322 -42.98 -19.06 -77.24
N ILE A 323 -42.10 -19.95 -77.69
CA ILE A 323 -41.78 -20.09 -79.13
C ILE A 323 -43.06 -20.48 -79.90
N THR A 324 -43.92 -21.33 -79.33
CA THR A 324 -45.21 -21.70 -79.95
C THR A 324 -46.32 -20.64 -79.82
N LYS A 325 -46.17 -19.63 -78.95
CA LYS A 325 -47.09 -18.46 -78.83
C LYS A 325 -46.56 -17.20 -79.52
N LEU A 326 -45.27 -16.89 -79.40
CA LEU A 326 -44.60 -15.73 -80.02
C LEU A 326 -44.54 -15.87 -81.54
N ASN A 327 -44.43 -17.07 -82.11
CA ASN A 327 -44.64 -17.26 -83.56
C ASN A 327 -46.04 -16.84 -84.03
N LYS A 328 -47.03 -16.72 -83.12
CA LYS A 328 -48.40 -16.21 -83.41
C LYS A 328 -48.60 -14.75 -82.99
N MET A 329 -47.87 -14.25 -81.98
CA MET A 329 -47.96 -12.84 -81.54
C MET A 329 -46.99 -11.88 -82.27
N ARG A 330 -45.88 -12.38 -82.82
CA ARG A 330 -44.90 -11.59 -83.60
C ARG A 330 -45.52 -10.93 -84.83
N GLU A 331 -46.51 -11.57 -85.46
CA GLU A 331 -47.29 -11.00 -86.58
C GLU A 331 -48.21 -9.84 -86.16
N ILE A 332 -48.57 -9.77 -84.87
CA ILE A 332 -49.58 -8.85 -84.33
C ILE A 332 -48.91 -7.63 -83.66
N ILE A 333 -47.87 -7.85 -82.84
CA ILE A 333 -47.26 -6.81 -82.02
C ILE A 333 -46.41 -5.83 -82.86
N HIS A 334 -45.83 -6.28 -83.98
CA HIS A 334 -45.03 -5.42 -84.88
C HIS A 334 -45.83 -4.22 -85.45
N LYS A 335 -47.17 -4.24 -85.38
CA LYS A 335 -48.07 -3.16 -85.82
C LYS A 335 -48.51 -2.20 -84.71
N ARG A 336 -48.09 -2.41 -83.45
CA ARG A 336 -48.51 -1.57 -82.30
C ARG A 336 -47.40 -0.81 -81.59
N LEU A 337 -46.14 -1.25 -81.68
CA LEU A 337 -45.02 -0.60 -80.96
C LEU A 337 -44.79 0.85 -81.43
N HIS A 338 -44.94 1.11 -82.74
CA HIS A 338 -44.59 2.37 -83.40
C HIS A 338 -45.43 3.60 -82.99
N LEU A 339 -46.48 3.42 -82.19
CA LEU A 339 -47.45 4.45 -81.80
C LEU A 339 -47.32 4.92 -80.33
N ALA A 340 -46.46 4.27 -79.54
CA ALA A 340 -46.30 4.56 -78.10
C ALA A 340 -45.11 5.49 -77.79
N GLU A 341 -44.19 5.67 -78.73
CA GLU A 341 -42.91 6.37 -78.47
C GLU A 341 -43.02 7.91 -78.54
N GLU A 342 -44.03 8.45 -79.25
CA GLU A 342 -44.21 9.90 -79.42
C GLU A 342 -44.71 10.61 -78.15
N GLN A 343 -45.50 9.94 -77.29
CA GLN A 343 -46.20 10.58 -76.16
C GLN A 343 -45.31 10.90 -74.95
N LYS A 344 -44.01 10.63 -75.01
CA LYS A 344 -43.08 10.88 -73.89
C LYS A 344 -42.58 12.33 -73.82
N ALA A 345 -42.72 13.11 -74.89
CA ALA A 345 -42.03 14.40 -75.05
C ALA A 345 -42.59 15.58 -74.21
N GLU A 346 -43.86 15.55 -73.79
CA GLU A 346 -44.53 16.73 -73.21
C GLU A 346 -44.19 17.00 -71.72
N VAL A 347 -43.63 16.02 -70.99
CA VAL A 347 -43.49 16.10 -69.53
C VAL A 347 -42.30 16.96 -69.08
N ASP A 348 -41.22 17.04 -69.85
CA ASP A 348 -39.97 17.70 -69.42
C ASP A 348 -40.07 19.24 -69.34
N GLN A 349 -41.04 19.89 -70.01
CA GLN A 349 -41.15 21.35 -70.03
C GLN A 349 -41.55 21.99 -68.69
N GLN A 350 -42.22 21.26 -67.79
CA GLN A 350 -42.74 21.84 -66.54
C GLN A 350 -41.63 22.13 -65.49
N ARG A 351 -40.39 21.66 -65.71
CA ARG A 351 -39.31 21.73 -64.71
C ARG A 351 -38.59 23.09 -64.61
N GLU A 352 -38.73 23.98 -65.60
CA GLU A 352 -38.02 25.29 -65.60
C GLU A 352 -38.71 26.35 -64.73
N ILE A 353 -40.05 26.38 -64.69
CA ILE A 353 -40.82 27.54 -64.21
C ILE A 353 -40.56 27.88 -62.73
N LEU A 354 -40.33 26.86 -61.89
CA LEU A 354 -40.13 27.03 -60.44
C LEU A 354 -38.78 27.68 -60.05
N LYS A 355 -37.85 27.87 -60.99
CA LYS A 355 -36.51 28.41 -60.68
C LYS A 355 -36.47 29.92 -60.44
N ASN A 356 -37.48 30.66 -60.91
CA ASN A 356 -37.45 32.13 -60.99
C ASN A 356 -38.10 32.88 -59.81
N GLN A 357 -38.65 32.18 -58.80
CA GLN A 357 -39.39 32.83 -57.70
C GLN A 357 -38.53 33.19 -56.48
N ILE A 358 -37.28 32.73 -56.39
CA ILE A 358 -36.42 32.91 -55.20
C ILE A 358 -35.79 34.31 -55.12
N SER A 359 -35.56 34.99 -56.25
CA SER A 359 -34.88 36.29 -56.33
C SER A 359 -35.71 37.51 -55.87
N GLY A 360 -36.93 37.30 -55.38
CA GLY A 360 -37.80 38.38 -54.90
C GLY A 360 -37.48 38.89 -53.49
N LEU A 361 -37.09 37.99 -52.58
CA LEU A 361 -37.05 38.27 -51.13
C LEU A 361 -35.81 39.03 -50.66
N GLU A 362 -34.75 39.12 -51.47
CA GLU A 362 -33.50 39.79 -51.08
C GLU A 362 -33.59 41.33 -51.06
N ARG A 363 -34.69 41.92 -51.56
CA ARG A 363 -34.83 43.39 -51.67
C ARG A 363 -35.49 44.09 -50.49
N GLU A 364 -36.16 43.38 -49.60
CA GLU A 364 -36.91 44.01 -48.48
C GLU A 364 -36.00 44.39 -47.29
N LEU A 365 -34.80 43.81 -47.18
CA LEU A 365 -33.89 44.05 -46.06
C LEU A 365 -33.13 45.39 -46.14
N GLU A 366 -33.09 46.03 -47.31
CA GLU A 366 -32.30 47.24 -47.55
C GLU A 366 -33.06 48.55 -47.26
N THR A 367 -34.40 48.51 -47.20
CA THR A 367 -35.23 49.69 -46.88
C THR A 367 -35.17 50.05 -45.40
N ALA A 368 -35.10 49.06 -44.51
CA ALA A 368 -35.11 49.23 -43.06
C ALA A 368 -33.96 50.10 -42.52
N LYS A 369 -32.80 50.12 -43.20
CA LYS A 369 -31.63 50.92 -42.77
C LYS A 369 -31.83 52.44 -42.92
N LYS A 370 -32.67 52.90 -43.85
CA LYS A 370 -32.78 54.34 -44.16
C LYS A 370 -33.62 55.14 -43.16
N GLN A 371 -34.44 54.49 -42.34
CA GLN A 371 -35.26 55.20 -41.34
C GLN A 371 -34.42 55.72 -40.17
N ALA A 372 -33.36 54.98 -39.77
CA ALA A 372 -32.55 55.28 -38.59
C ALA A 372 -31.66 56.53 -38.69
N GLU A 373 -31.48 57.10 -39.89
CA GLU A 373 -30.66 58.32 -40.07
C GLU A 373 -31.44 59.62 -39.88
N LEU A 374 -32.78 59.58 -39.86
CA LEU A 374 -33.61 60.78 -39.76
C LEU A 374 -33.70 61.29 -38.32
N ASP A 375 -33.92 60.40 -37.35
CA ASP A 375 -34.11 60.76 -35.93
C ASP A 375 -32.88 61.49 -35.34
N LYS A 376 -31.69 61.23 -35.90
CA LYS A 376 -30.44 61.87 -35.48
C LYS A 376 -30.40 63.38 -35.74
N LYS A 377 -31.19 63.90 -36.69
CA LYS A 377 -31.21 65.34 -37.02
C LYS A 377 -32.08 66.18 -36.09
N ALA A 378 -33.02 65.57 -35.36
CA ALA A 378 -33.92 66.29 -34.46
C ALA A 378 -33.24 66.80 -33.17
N MET A 379 -32.10 66.21 -32.77
CA MET A 379 -31.38 66.62 -31.55
C MET A 379 -30.50 67.88 -31.75
N ASP A 380 -30.04 68.17 -32.97
CA ASP A 380 -29.09 69.26 -33.26
C ASP A 380 -29.73 70.67 -33.36
N GLU A 381 -31.05 70.77 -33.14
CA GLU A 381 -31.76 72.05 -33.15
C GLU A 381 -31.87 72.65 -31.75
N LEU A 382 -32.17 71.83 -30.73
CA LEU A 382 -32.31 72.26 -29.33
C LEU A 382 -31.02 72.80 -28.68
N MET A 383 -29.84 72.56 -29.29
CA MET A 383 -28.59 73.20 -28.83
C MET A 383 -28.41 74.65 -29.32
N ARG A 384 -29.12 75.09 -30.37
CA ARG A 384 -28.90 76.44 -30.96
C ARG A 384 -29.55 77.58 -30.17
N ASP A 385 -30.66 77.34 -29.48
CA ASP A 385 -31.37 78.38 -28.72
C ASP A 385 -30.59 78.83 -27.45
N ARG A 386 -29.79 77.93 -26.86
CA ARG A 386 -28.97 78.22 -25.67
C ARG A 386 -27.99 79.37 -25.89
N ASP A 387 -27.34 79.40 -27.06
CA ASP A 387 -26.21 80.28 -27.32
C ASP A 387 -26.62 81.67 -27.84
N LEU A 388 -27.89 81.84 -28.23
CA LEU A 388 -28.46 83.14 -28.59
C LEU A 388 -28.65 84.03 -27.34
N LEU A 389 -29.11 83.45 -26.23
CA LEU A 389 -29.48 84.18 -25.01
C LEU A 389 -28.25 84.82 -24.33
N ASN A 390 -27.13 84.09 -24.29
CA ASN A 390 -25.90 84.51 -23.60
C ASN A 390 -25.22 85.74 -24.26
N LYS A 391 -25.54 86.01 -25.54
CA LYS A 391 -24.92 87.09 -26.33
C LYS A 391 -25.46 88.49 -26.04
N ASN A 392 -26.62 88.60 -25.38
CA ASN A 392 -27.26 89.88 -25.05
C ASN A 392 -26.77 90.47 -23.71
N MET A 393 -26.45 89.62 -22.73
CA MET A 393 -26.05 90.06 -21.38
C MET A 393 -24.74 90.88 -21.38
N LEU A 394 -23.76 90.50 -22.21
CA LEU A 394 -22.45 91.15 -22.28
C LEU A 394 -22.45 92.57 -22.87
N LYS A 395 -23.53 93.03 -23.53
CA LYS A 395 -23.62 94.39 -24.09
C LYS A 395 -24.10 95.44 -23.10
N ALA A 396 -24.87 95.07 -22.08
CA ALA A 396 -25.43 96.03 -21.11
C ALA A 396 -24.36 96.61 -20.16
N VAL A 397 -23.37 95.80 -19.78
CA VAL A 397 -22.37 96.13 -18.74
C VAL A 397 -21.39 97.22 -19.17
N SER A 398 -21.14 97.42 -20.47
CA SER A 398 -20.14 98.38 -20.96
C SER A 398 -20.62 99.83 -21.02
N ALA A 399 -21.94 100.08 -20.93
CA ALA A 399 -22.52 101.41 -21.04
C ALA A 399 -22.46 102.20 -19.72
N THR A 400 -22.76 101.56 -18.58
CA THR A 400 -22.89 102.21 -17.27
C THR A 400 -21.58 102.81 -16.74
N GLN A 401 -20.43 102.21 -17.06
CA GLN A 401 -19.13 102.65 -16.53
C GLN A 401 -18.70 104.05 -16.98
N LYS A 402 -19.25 104.59 -18.07
CA LYS A 402 -18.86 105.91 -18.60
C LYS A 402 -19.51 107.10 -17.87
N GLN A 403 -20.67 106.92 -17.26
CA GLN A 403 -21.43 108.04 -16.66
C GLN A 403 -20.82 108.54 -15.33
N LEU A 404 -20.10 107.67 -14.61
CA LEU A 404 -19.60 107.94 -13.25
C LEU A 404 -18.51 109.03 -13.19
N ASN A 405 -17.74 109.21 -14.27
CA ASN A 405 -16.54 110.06 -14.24
C ASN A 405 -16.83 111.56 -14.41
N LEU A 406 -18.02 111.95 -14.91
CA LEU A 406 -18.30 113.35 -15.22
C LEU A 406 -18.61 114.21 -13.97
N VAL A 407 -19.21 113.59 -12.94
CA VAL A 407 -19.74 114.30 -11.75
C VAL A 407 -18.64 114.97 -10.92
N LYS A 408 -17.46 114.34 -10.82
CA LYS A 408 -16.38 114.78 -9.92
C LYS A 408 -15.71 116.11 -10.32
N LEU A 409 -15.94 116.62 -11.53
CA LEU A 409 -15.25 117.82 -12.02
C LEU A 409 -15.88 119.13 -11.51
N HIS A 410 -17.18 119.15 -11.20
CA HIS A 410 -17.90 120.39 -10.94
C HIS A 410 -17.79 120.93 -9.50
N GLU A 411 -17.52 120.09 -8.50
CA GLU A 411 -17.50 120.52 -7.08
C GLU A 411 -16.36 121.50 -6.74
N GLN A 412 -15.24 121.42 -7.46
CA GLN A 412 -13.99 122.08 -7.05
C GLN A 412 -13.94 123.59 -7.36
N SER A 413 -14.81 124.09 -8.25
CA SER A 413 -14.80 125.51 -8.68
C SER A 413 -15.40 126.49 -7.66
N LYS A 414 -16.24 126.00 -6.72
CA LYS A 414 -17.06 126.87 -5.86
C LYS A 414 -16.27 127.68 -4.82
N ARG A 415 -15.19 127.12 -4.26
CA ARG A 415 -14.57 127.63 -3.02
C ARG A 415 -13.84 128.98 -3.17
N ASN A 416 -13.35 129.31 -4.36
CA ASN A 416 -12.38 130.40 -4.53
C ASN A 416 -12.97 131.82 -4.44
N LEU A 417 -14.30 131.97 -4.31
CA LEU A 417 -14.98 133.28 -4.30
C LEU A 417 -15.38 133.76 -2.89
N GLU A 418 -15.11 132.98 -1.84
CA GLU A 418 -15.62 133.27 -0.48
C GLU A 418 -14.65 134.12 0.38
N GLU A 419 -13.38 134.28 0.01
CA GLU A 419 -12.35 134.92 0.85
C GLU A 419 -12.23 136.45 0.72
N GLU A 420 -12.40 137.03 -0.47
CA GLU A 420 -12.03 138.45 -0.75
C GLU A 420 -12.84 139.49 0.05
N ILE A 421 -14.05 139.14 0.49
CA ILE A 421 -15.01 140.08 1.12
C ILE A 421 -14.64 140.44 2.56
N GLN A 422 -13.77 139.68 3.23
CA GLN A 422 -13.55 139.82 4.67
C GLN A 422 -12.72 141.06 5.05
N ASN A 423 -11.70 141.40 4.26
CA ASN A 423 -10.63 142.34 4.68
C ASN A 423 -11.10 143.78 4.93
N TYR A 424 -12.11 144.28 4.19
CA TYR A 424 -12.53 145.68 4.28
C TYR A 424 -13.26 146.07 5.59
N LYS A 425 -13.58 145.12 6.47
CA LYS A 425 -14.33 145.39 7.72
C LYS A 425 -13.49 145.94 8.88
N GLU A 426 -12.16 145.79 8.84
CA GLU A 426 -11.35 145.91 10.06
C GLU A 426 -10.89 147.34 10.39
N GLU A 427 -10.68 148.19 9.38
CA GLU A 427 -10.07 149.52 9.56
C GLU A 427 -10.97 150.49 10.37
N ALA A 428 -12.28 150.47 10.10
CA ALA A 428 -13.26 151.37 10.73
C ALA A 428 -13.43 151.15 12.24
N LEU A 429 -13.01 150.00 12.77
CA LEU A 429 -13.13 149.64 14.19
C LEU A 429 -12.09 150.30 15.10
N LYS A 430 -11.07 150.98 14.55
CA LYS A 430 -9.94 151.52 15.34
C LYS A 430 -10.26 152.86 16.02
N GLN A 431 -10.65 153.89 15.28
CA GLN A 431 -10.78 155.25 15.85
C GLN A 431 -11.91 155.42 16.89
N ARG A 432 -13.01 154.66 16.76
CA ARG A 432 -14.18 154.78 17.65
C ARG A 432 -13.90 154.33 19.10
N LYS A 433 -12.74 153.72 19.39
CA LYS A 433 -12.37 153.18 20.70
C LYS A 433 -11.85 154.22 21.69
N ILE A 434 -11.16 155.27 21.22
CA ILE A 434 -10.39 156.17 22.10
C ILE A 434 -11.30 157.13 22.88
N ILE A 435 -12.32 157.72 22.25
CA ILE A 435 -13.22 158.68 22.90
C ILE A 435 -14.05 157.99 24.00
N TYR A 436 -14.54 156.77 23.72
CA TYR A 436 -15.24 155.89 24.67
C TYR A 436 -14.42 155.56 25.94
N GLN A 437 -13.09 155.73 25.89
CA GLN A 437 -12.18 155.28 26.93
C GLN A 437 -12.10 156.24 28.12
N LEU A 438 -12.20 157.56 27.90
CA LEU A 438 -12.05 158.58 28.96
C LEU A 438 -13.33 158.80 29.77
N GLU A 439 -14.51 158.81 29.13
CA GLU A 439 -15.79 158.93 29.84
C GLU A 439 -16.00 157.74 30.81
N LYS A 440 -15.52 156.56 30.40
CA LYS A 440 -15.58 155.31 31.16
C LYS A 440 -14.74 155.33 32.45
N GLU A 441 -13.75 156.21 32.58
CA GLU A 441 -12.90 156.27 33.77
C GLU A 441 -13.52 157.07 34.91
N ARG A 442 -14.30 158.13 34.62
CA ARG A 442 -15.12 158.83 35.63
C ARG A 442 -16.14 157.88 36.27
N ASP A 443 -16.87 157.16 35.43
CA ASP A 443 -17.95 156.28 35.90
C ASP A 443 -17.41 155.00 36.56
N ARG A 444 -16.12 154.67 36.34
CA ARG A 444 -15.42 153.57 37.01
C ARG A 444 -15.36 153.77 38.51
N TYR A 445 -14.81 154.90 38.98
CA TYR A 445 -14.55 155.12 40.41
C TYR A 445 -15.84 155.25 41.24
N ILE A 446 -16.94 155.70 40.64
CA ILE A 446 -18.26 155.71 41.28
C ILE A 446 -18.79 154.28 41.46
N ASN A 447 -18.61 153.41 40.45
CA ASN A 447 -19.02 152.01 40.53
C ASN A 447 -18.10 151.14 41.40
N GLU A 448 -16.80 151.46 41.51
CA GLU A 448 -15.88 150.71 42.38
C GLU A 448 -16.25 150.83 43.87
N ALA A 449 -16.75 151.99 44.30
CA ALA A 449 -17.23 152.20 45.68
C ALA A 449 -18.51 151.40 46.01
N SER A 450 -19.46 151.30 45.07
CA SER A 450 -20.66 150.48 45.25
C SER A 450 -20.35 148.98 45.13
N GLU A 451 -19.51 148.57 44.18
CA GLU A 451 -19.03 147.18 44.06
C GLU A 451 -18.35 146.69 45.34
N LEU A 452 -17.47 147.49 45.96
CA LEU A 452 -16.79 147.10 47.20
C LEU A 452 -17.77 146.83 48.34
N THR A 453 -18.83 147.65 48.44
CA THR A 453 -19.90 147.46 49.43
C THR A 453 -20.68 146.17 49.17
N GLN A 454 -20.98 145.87 47.89
CA GLN A 454 -21.71 144.66 47.50
C GLN A 454 -20.87 143.38 47.67
N LYS A 455 -19.56 143.43 47.42
CA LYS A 455 -18.63 142.30 47.60
C LYS A 455 -18.55 141.82 49.05
N VAL A 456 -18.66 142.72 50.03
CA VAL A 456 -18.68 142.34 51.46
C VAL A 456 -19.90 141.46 51.78
N LEU A 457 -21.08 141.78 51.24
CA LEU A 457 -22.29 140.99 51.46
C LEU A 457 -22.22 139.61 50.79
N LEU A 458 -21.78 139.55 49.53
CA LEU A 458 -21.59 138.30 48.78
C LEU A 458 -20.62 137.34 49.49
N ASN A 459 -19.51 137.86 50.03
CA ASN A 459 -18.55 137.05 50.79
C ASN A 459 -19.17 136.39 52.04
N MET A 460 -20.22 136.97 52.64
CA MET A 460 -20.92 136.36 53.78
C MET A 460 -21.91 135.26 53.36
N GLU A 461 -22.35 135.25 52.10
CA GLU A 461 -23.16 134.16 51.54
C GLU A 461 -22.26 132.99 51.09
N ASP A 462 -21.12 133.29 50.47
CA ASP A 462 -20.11 132.29 50.09
C ASP A 462 -19.63 131.45 51.29
N ILE A 463 -19.43 132.05 52.46
CA ILE A 463 -19.06 131.31 53.69
C ILE A 463 -20.11 130.24 54.04
N LYS A 464 -21.40 130.58 54.00
CA LYS A 464 -22.50 129.62 54.27
C LYS A 464 -22.55 128.50 53.24
N ILE A 465 -22.28 128.82 51.97
CA ILE A 465 -22.18 127.83 50.88
C ILE A 465 -21.00 126.87 51.13
N ARG A 466 -19.86 127.37 51.63
CA ARG A 466 -18.72 126.52 52.02
C ARG A 466 -19.04 125.59 53.19
N GLU A 467 -19.79 126.06 54.18
CA GLU A 467 -20.21 125.22 55.32
C GLU A 467 -21.13 124.05 54.87
N MET A 468 -22.07 124.30 53.95
CA MET A 468 -22.87 123.22 53.34
C MET A 468 -22.00 122.23 52.55
N GLN A 469 -21.05 122.71 51.74
CA GLN A 469 -20.14 121.84 50.98
C GLN A 469 -19.34 120.91 51.91
N ILE A 470 -18.85 121.41 53.06
CA ILE A 470 -18.14 120.60 54.05
C ILE A 470 -19.02 119.49 54.64
N PHE A 471 -20.32 119.75 54.84
CA PHE A 471 -21.26 118.73 55.30
C PHE A 471 -21.48 117.63 54.25
N ASP A 472 -21.71 118.00 52.99
CA ASP A 472 -21.90 117.04 51.89
C ASP A 472 -20.63 116.19 51.63
N TYR A 473 -19.44 116.77 51.72
CA TYR A 473 -18.20 116.00 51.61
C TYR A 473 -18.01 115.00 52.77
N LYS A 474 -18.37 115.35 54.01
CA LYS A 474 -18.36 114.39 55.14
C LYS A 474 -19.31 113.22 54.91
N LYS A 475 -20.52 113.48 54.40
CA LYS A 475 -21.45 112.43 53.98
C LYS A 475 -20.86 111.56 52.86
N LYS A 476 -20.18 112.18 51.89
CA LYS A 476 -19.53 111.46 50.77
C LYS A 476 -18.42 110.50 51.21
N ILE A 477 -17.67 110.85 52.26
CA ILE A 477 -16.64 109.97 52.82
C ILE A 477 -17.26 108.70 53.42
N ALA A 478 -18.31 108.83 54.23
CA ALA A 478 -19.02 107.66 54.79
C ALA A 478 -19.66 106.76 53.69
N GLU A 479 -20.17 107.35 52.61
CA GLU A 479 -20.65 106.62 51.42
C GLU A 479 -19.54 105.88 50.65
N LEU A 480 -18.27 106.24 50.84
CA LEU A 480 -17.11 105.60 50.20
C LEU A 480 -16.47 104.55 51.11
N GLU A 481 -16.37 104.80 52.42
CA GLU A 481 -15.87 103.83 53.41
C GLU A 481 -16.76 102.57 53.46
N THR A 482 -18.08 102.75 53.42
CA THR A 482 -19.05 101.63 53.35
C THR A 482 -18.90 100.82 52.07
N LYS A 483 -18.66 101.47 50.92
CA LYS A 483 -18.38 100.79 49.64
C LYS A 483 -17.03 100.08 49.62
N LEU A 484 -16.00 100.66 50.22
CA LEU A 484 -14.68 100.02 50.35
C LEU A 484 -14.80 98.70 51.13
N LYS A 485 -15.56 98.70 52.23
CA LYS A 485 -15.79 97.50 53.04
C LYS A 485 -16.63 96.44 52.31
N GLN A 486 -17.59 96.85 51.47
CA GLN A 486 -18.31 95.93 50.58
C GLN A 486 -17.38 95.30 49.51
N GLN A 487 -16.47 96.10 48.93
CA GLN A 487 -15.49 95.61 47.94
C GLN A 487 -14.46 94.66 48.56
N GLN A 488 -14.04 94.88 49.81
CA GLN A 488 -13.18 93.95 50.54
C GLN A 488 -13.85 92.57 50.71
N ASN A 489 -15.09 92.53 51.18
CA ASN A 489 -15.84 91.28 51.34
C ASN A 489 -16.04 90.55 49.98
N LEU A 490 -16.31 91.28 48.90
CA LEU A 490 -16.42 90.72 47.55
C LEU A 490 -15.09 90.13 47.05
N TYR A 491 -13.95 90.80 47.33
CA TYR A 491 -12.63 90.30 46.97
C TYR A 491 -12.28 89.00 47.74
N GLU A 492 -12.64 88.91 49.02
CA GLU A 492 -12.45 87.70 49.81
C GLU A 492 -13.30 86.52 49.31
N ALA A 493 -14.57 86.77 48.94
CA ALA A 493 -15.43 85.76 48.31
C ALA A 493 -14.86 85.26 46.96
N VAL A 494 -14.44 86.18 46.07
CA VAL A 494 -13.79 85.81 44.81
C VAL A 494 -12.48 85.03 45.04
N ARG A 495 -11.76 85.31 46.14
CA ARG A 495 -10.56 84.56 46.52
C ARG A 495 -10.87 83.16 47.05
N SER A 496 -11.94 82.96 47.83
CA SER A 496 -12.39 81.62 48.22
C SER A 496 -12.87 80.82 47.01
N ASP A 497 -13.66 81.43 46.14
CA ASP A 497 -14.21 80.79 44.93
C ASP A 497 -13.08 80.37 43.99
N ARG A 498 -12.09 81.25 43.74
CA ARG A 498 -10.91 80.90 42.93
C ARG A 498 -10.14 79.72 43.51
N ASN A 499 -10.01 79.63 44.83
CA ASN A 499 -9.33 78.50 45.47
C ASN A 499 -10.17 77.21 45.42
N LEU A 500 -11.50 77.30 45.55
CA LEU A 500 -12.43 76.18 45.38
C LEU A 500 -12.39 75.65 43.93
N TYR A 501 -12.54 76.52 42.93
CA TYR A 501 -12.44 76.13 41.52
C TYR A 501 -11.04 75.59 41.16
N SER A 502 -9.97 76.11 41.77
CA SER A 502 -8.62 75.54 41.60
C SER A 502 -8.49 74.14 42.18
N LYS A 503 -9.16 73.84 43.30
CA LYS A 503 -9.21 72.49 43.89
C LYS A 503 -10.01 71.54 43.00
N ASN A 504 -11.22 71.94 42.62
CA ASN A 504 -12.11 71.16 41.76
C ASN A 504 -11.48 70.90 40.37
N LEU A 505 -10.67 71.84 39.85
CA LEU A 505 -9.92 71.66 38.60
C LEU A 505 -8.84 70.58 38.73
N ILE A 506 -8.13 70.52 39.86
CA ILE A 506 -7.12 69.49 40.12
C ILE A 506 -7.80 68.12 40.29
N GLU A 507 -8.88 68.05 41.08
CA GLU A 507 -9.64 66.81 41.28
C GLU A 507 -10.20 66.27 39.95
N ALA A 508 -10.78 67.13 39.11
CA ALA A 508 -11.24 66.75 37.77
C ALA A 508 -10.08 66.41 36.80
N GLN A 509 -8.88 66.96 36.99
CA GLN A 509 -7.69 66.56 36.22
C GLN A 509 -7.19 65.18 36.64
N ASP A 510 -7.14 64.89 37.94
CA ASP A 510 -6.73 63.60 38.48
C ASP A 510 -7.70 62.50 38.07
N GLU A 511 -9.02 62.71 38.23
CA GLU A 511 -10.06 61.82 37.69
C GLU A 511 -9.87 61.57 36.19
N LEU A 512 -9.58 62.61 35.40
CA LEU A 512 -9.35 62.50 33.97
C LEU A 512 -8.04 61.76 33.61
N THR A 513 -7.03 61.75 34.47
CA THR A 513 -5.86 60.85 34.32
C THR A 513 -6.19 59.40 34.70
N GLU A 514 -7.01 59.19 35.74
CA GLU A 514 -7.42 57.86 36.17
C GLU A 514 -8.33 57.20 35.13
N MET A 515 -9.28 57.95 34.56
CA MET A 515 -10.14 57.50 33.47
C MET A 515 -9.33 57.24 32.19
N LYS A 516 -8.27 58.01 31.90
CA LYS A 516 -7.30 57.70 30.83
C LYS A 516 -6.51 56.41 31.10
N ARG A 517 -6.16 56.09 32.36
CA ARG A 517 -5.55 54.80 32.74
C ARG A 517 -6.54 53.65 32.56
N LYS A 518 -7.76 53.77 33.09
CA LYS A 518 -8.86 52.79 32.93
C LYS A 518 -9.15 52.52 31.45
N LEU A 519 -9.22 53.56 30.63
CA LEU A 519 -9.42 53.43 29.18
C LEU A 519 -8.26 52.69 28.49
N LYS A 520 -7.00 52.99 28.82
CA LYS A 520 -5.85 52.22 28.28
C LYS A 520 -5.89 50.74 28.67
N ILE A 521 -6.25 50.42 29.92
CA ILE A 521 -6.40 49.03 30.38
C ILE A 521 -7.51 48.33 29.60
N MET A 522 -8.67 48.96 29.44
CA MET A 522 -9.78 48.44 28.63
C MET A 522 -9.43 48.29 27.15
N THR A 523 -8.67 49.21 26.55
CA THR A 523 -8.18 49.05 25.17
C THR A 523 -7.28 47.81 25.06
N HIS A 524 -6.34 47.62 25.99
CA HIS A 524 -5.47 46.45 25.98
C HIS A 524 -6.24 45.13 26.21
N GLN A 525 -7.26 45.12 27.07
CA GLN A 525 -8.17 43.97 27.24
C GLN A 525 -9.00 43.70 25.96
N VAL A 526 -9.48 44.74 25.29
CA VAL A 526 -10.18 44.62 24.00
C VAL A 526 -9.26 44.05 22.92
N ASP A 527 -7.99 44.44 22.89
CA ASP A 527 -7.02 43.92 21.92
C ASP A 527 -6.59 42.48 22.24
N GLN A 528 -6.37 42.12 23.51
CA GLN A 528 -6.19 40.73 23.95
C GLN A 528 -7.38 39.84 23.55
N LEU A 529 -8.62 40.33 23.73
CA LEU A 529 -9.82 39.59 23.33
C LEU A 529 -9.93 39.43 21.80
N LYS A 530 -9.44 40.38 20.99
CA LYS A 530 -9.34 40.20 19.53
C LYS A 530 -8.29 39.15 19.16
N GLU A 531 -7.15 39.14 19.83
CA GLU A 531 -6.12 38.11 19.64
C GLU A 531 -6.63 36.72 20.03
N GLU A 532 -7.37 36.59 21.14
CA GLU A 532 -8.04 35.35 21.50
C GLU A 532 -9.11 34.92 20.48
N ILE A 533 -9.95 35.86 20.00
CA ILE A 533 -10.99 35.57 18.99
C ILE A 533 -10.34 35.08 17.70
N THR A 534 -9.37 35.82 17.15
CA THR A 534 -8.70 35.44 15.89
C THR A 534 -7.88 34.15 16.03
N ALA A 535 -7.27 33.89 17.19
CA ALA A 535 -6.65 32.60 17.49
C ALA A 535 -7.69 31.46 17.48
N LYS A 536 -8.85 31.64 18.13
CA LYS A 536 -9.92 30.63 18.15
C LYS A 536 -10.55 30.43 16.77
N GLU A 537 -10.76 31.49 15.98
CA GLU A 537 -11.21 31.40 14.59
C GLU A 537 -10.23 30.58 13.74
N SER A 538 -8.92 30.82 13.86
CA SER A 538 -7.89 30.03 13.16
C SER A 538 -7.91 28.55 13.54
N ALA A 539 -8.17 28.24 14.82
CA ALA A 539 -8.33 26.87 15.31
C ALA A 539 -9.63 26.23 14.82
N LEU A 540 -10.72 27.00 14.73
CA LEU A 540 -12.03 26.55 14.22
C LEU A 540 -11.97 26.23 12.72
N VAL A 541 -11.29 27.07 11.93
CA VAL A 541 -11.01 26.79 10.51
C VAL A 541 -10.16 25.54 10.34
N ARG A 542 -9.11 25.34 11.16
CA ARG A 542 -8.30 24.12 11.13
C ARG A 542 -9.12 22.88 11.48
N LEU A 543 -9.91 22.93 12.56
CA LEU A 543 -10.83 21.86 12.96
C LEU A 543 -11.86 21.54 11.87
N HIS A 544 -12.37 22.55 11.14
CA HIS A 544 -13.30 22.32 10.05
C HIS A 544 -12.63 21.63 8.85
N LEU A 545 -11.40 21.99 8.51
CA LEU A 545 -10.61 21.32 7.46
C LEU A 545 -10.23 19.89 7.84
N ASP A 546 -9.81 19.65 9.09
CA ASP A 546 -9.56 18.30 9.63
C ASP A 546 -10.84 17.46 9.63
N HIS A 547 -11.98 18.04 10.02
CA HIS A 547 -13.28 17.36 9.97
C HIS A 547 -13.70 17.00 8.54
N GLN A 548 -13.53 17.90 7.56
CA GLN A 548 -13.77 17.58 6.15
C GLN A 548 -12.83 16.50 5.61
N ARG A 549 -11.58 16.42 6.09
CA ARG A 549 -10.66 15.34 5.72
C ARG A 549 -11.13 14.01 6.32
N ILE A 550 -11.50 14.00 7.60
CA ILE A 550 -12.01 12.82 8.31
C ILE A 550 -13.33 12.32 7.71
N GLU A 551 -14.24 13.21 7.28
CA GLU A 551 -15.45 12.82 6.53
C GLU A 551 -15.09 12.09 5.22
N LYS A 552 -14.14 12.62 4.44
CA LYS A 552 -13.70 12.00 3.18
C LYS A 552 -12.97 10.67 3.41
N GLU A 553 -12.13 10.58 4.44
CA GLU A 553 -11.49 9.33 4.87
C GLU A 553 -12.54 8.28 5.29
N LYS A 554 -13.57 8.69 6.06
CA LYS A 554 -14.72 7.88 6.48
C LYS A 554 -15.58 7.42 5.31
N GLU A 555 -15.79 8.24 4.28
CA GLU A 555 -16.50 7.85 3.05
C GLU A 555 -15.68 6.87 2.20
N ALA A 556 -14.37 7.10 2.04
CA ALA A 556 -13.47 6.17 1.37
C ALA A 556 -13.45 4.80 2.07
N LEU A 557 -13.28 4.78 3.40
CA LEU A 557 -13.30 3.56 4.21
C LEU A 557 -14.66 2.85 4.18
N LYS A 558 -15.79 3.58 4.09
CA LYS A 558 -17.11 2.97 3.82
C LYS A 558 -17.16 2.29 2.44
N ALA A 559 -16.65 2.95 1.40
CA ALA A 559 -16.64 2.40 0.05
C ALA A 559 -15.73 1.15 -0.06
N GLU A 560 -14.57 1.17 0.60
CA GLU A 560 -13.70 -0.01 0.73
C GLU A 560 -14.36 -1.12 1.55
N LEU A 561 -15.00 -0.82 2.67
CA LEU A 561 -15.75 -1.80 3.47
C LEU A 561 -16.87 -2.46 2.67
N VAL A 562 -17.57 -1.73 1.80
CA VAL A 562 -18.59 -2.30 0.90
C VAL A 562 -17.95 -3.22 -0.14
N LYS A 563 -16.85 -2.80 -0.80
CA LYS A 563 -16.10 -3.65 -1.75
C LYS A 563 -15.60 -4.94 -1.08
N MET A 564 -15.01 -4.83 0.11
CA MET A 564 -14.49 -5.99 0.86
C MET A 564 -15.61 -6.93 1.32
N LYS A 565 -16.78 -6.40 1.72
CA LYS A 565 -17.97 -7.23 2.01
C LYS A 565 -18.48 -7.95 0.76
N GLN A 566 -18.47 -7.29 -0.39
CA GLN A 566 -18.91 -7.92 -1.64
C GLN A 566 -17.93 -9.01 -2.10
N ALA A 567 -16.62 -8.75 -2.06
CA ALA A 567 -15.61 -9.79 -2.30
C ALA A 567 -15.71 -10.96 -1.30
N ALA A 568 -16.10 -10.72 -0.04
CA ALA A 568 -16.34 -11.76 0.96
C ALA A 568 -17.61 -12.60 0.67
N LEU A 569 -18.63 -12.02 0.03
CA LEU A 569 -19.82 -12.75 -0.41
C LEU A 569 -19.55 -13.57 -1.68
N GLU A 570 -18.83 -13.00 -2.64
CA GLU A 570 -18.42 -13.67 -3.88
C GLU A 570 -17.48 -14.85 -3.58
N THR A 571 -16.51 -14.68 -2.67
CA THR A 571 -15.64 -15.79 -2.22
C THR A 571 -16.40 -16.83 -1.40
N LYS A 572 -17.38 -16.44 -0.57
CA LYS A 572 -18.26 -17.39 0.13
C LYS A 572 -19.10 -18.23 -0.85
N HIS A 573 -19.70 -17.63 -1.87
CA HIS A 573 -20.44 -18.37 -2.90
C HIS A 573 -19.55 -19.28 -3.75
N PHE A 574 -18.29 -18.87 -4.00
CA PHE A 574 -17.30 -19.76 -4.63
C PHE A 574 -16.98 -20.97 -3.75
N ILE A 575 -16.79 -20.79 -2.44
CA ILE A 575 -16.58 -21.89 -1.48
C ILE A 575 -17.81 -22.82 -1.44
N GLU A 576 -19.02 -22.28 -1.30
CA GLU A 576 -20.27 -23.07 -1.32
C GLU A 576 -20.41 -23.91 -2.61
N LYS A 577 -20.01 -23.34 -3.76
CA LYS A 577 -19.95 -24.09 -5.03
C LYS A 577 -18.90 -25.19 -5.00
N GLN A 578 -17.67 -24.91 -4.54
CA GLN A 578 -16.60 -25.90 -4.44
C GLN A 578 -16.95 -27.05 -3.48
N GLU A 579 -17.52 -26.78 -2.30
CA GLU A 579 -18.04 -27.81 -1.40
C GLU A 579 -19.16 -28.66 -2.08
N SER A 580 -19.94 -28.08 -3.00
CA SER A 580 -20.95 -28.82 -3.77
C SER A 580 -20.33 -29.73 -4.84
N GLU A 581 -19.14 -29.40 -5.33
CA GLU A 581 -18.37 -30.18 -6.30
C GLU A 581 -17.57 -31.27 -5.59
N GLU A 582 -16.94 -30.96 -4.45
CA GLU A 582 -16.32 -31.93 -3.54
C GLU A 582 -17.32 -33.02 -3.11
N ARG A 583 -18.52 -32.64 -2.65
CA ARG A 583 -19.57 -33.61 -2.27
C ARG A 583 -20.02 -34.53 -3.43
N LYS A 584 -19.97 -34.05 -4.68
CA LYS A 584 -20.23 -34.89 -5.87
C LYS A 584 -19.06 -35.85 -6.14
N LEU A 585 -17.82 -35.35 -6.06
CA LEU A 585 -16.61 -36.16 -6.29
C LEU A 585 -16.46 -37.25 -5.22
N LEU A 586 -16.67 -36.93 -3.94
CA LEU A 586 -16.66 -37.91 -2.85
C LEU A 586 -17.73 -39.00 -3.04
N LYS A 587 -18.92 -38.64 -3.54
CA LYS A 587 -19.96 -39.61 -3.90
C LYS A 587 -19.51 -40.53 -5.05
N ILE A 588 -18.94 -39.96 -6.13
CA ILE A 588 -18.43 -40.73 -7.28
C ILE A 588 -17.31 -41.68 -6.84
N ILE A 589 -16.40 -41.22 -5.97
CA ILE A 589 -15.34 -42.06 -5.40
C ILE A 589 -15.96 -43.24 -4.63
N ALA A 590 -16.91 -42.98 -3.71
CA ALA A 590 -17.57 -44.03 -2.93
C ALA A 590 -18.35 -45.04 -3.81
N GLU A 591 -19.02 -44.59 -4.87
CA GLU A 591 -19.69 -45.45 -5.84
C GLU A 591 -18.67 -46.29 -6.64
N SER A 592 -17.54 -45.70 -7.04
CA SER A 592 -16.46 -46.41 -7.74
C SER A 592 -15.74 -47.43 -6.86
N ASP A 593 -15.59 -47.16 -5.55
CA ASP A 593 -14.99 -48.09 -4.59
C ASP A 593 -15.92 -49.25 -4.24
N ALA A 594 -17.23 -49.01 -4.13
CA ALA A 594 -18.23 -50.06 -4.00
C ALA A 594 -18.23 -50.98 -5.24
N GLU A 595 -18.10 -50.40 -6.44
CA GLU A 595 -18.01 -51.15 -7.69
C GLU A 595 -16.71 -51.95 -7.81
N ARG A 596 -15.56 -51.34 -7.49
CA ARG A 596 -14.25 -52.02 -7.38
C ARG A 596 -14.30 -53.20 -6.41
N LEU A 597 -15.06 -53.09 -5.31
CA LEU A 597 -15.25 -54.17 -4.34
C LEU A 597 -16.20 -55.27 -4.85
N ARG A 598 -17.20 -54.95 -5.68
CA ARG A 598 -18.04 -55.96 -6.38
C ARG A 598 -17.20 -56.77 -7.36
N GLN A 599 -16.53 -56.09 -8.28
CA GLN A 599 -15.69 -56.72 -9.32
C GLN A 599 -14.57 -57.58 -8.73
N LYS A 600 -14.00 -57.18 -7.58
CA LYS A 600 -13.05 -58.03 -6.87
C LYS A 600 -13.69 -59.33 -6.37
N LYS A 601 -14.88 -59.30 -5.77
CA LYS A 601 -15.57 -60.51 -5.29
C LYS A 601 -15.94 -61.45 -6.44
N GLU A 602 -16.34 -60.90 -7.59
CA GLU A 602 -16.61 -61.67 -8.80
C GLU A 602 -15.33 -62.33 -9.34
N LEU A 603 -14.20 -61.62 -9.35
CA LEU A 603 -12.89 -62.19 -9.69
C LEU A 603 -12.46 -63.29 -8.70
N ASP A 604 -12.60 -63.07 -7.40
CA ASP A 604 -12.29 -64.05 -6.35
C ASP A 604 -13.18 -65.31 -6.50
N GLN A 605 -14.46 -65.15 -6.89
CA GLN A 605 -15.36 -66.27 -7.22
C GLN A 605 -14.89 -67.02 -8.48
N VAL A 606 -14.61 -66.34 -9.58
CA VAL A 606 -14.13 -66.97 -10.83
C VAL A 606 -12.80 -67.70 -10.63
N ILE A 607 -11.93 -67.19 -9.75
CA ILE A 607 -10.71 -67.89 -9.31
C ILE A 607 -11.07 -69.18 -8.57
N SER A 608 -12.04 -69.15 -7.65
CA SER A 608 -12.48 -70.37 -6.93
C SER A 608 -13.11 -71.42 -7.87
N GLU A 609 -13.91 -70.99 -8.84
CA GLU A 609 -14.52 -71.87 -9.85
C GLU A 609 -13.45 -72.49 -10.77
N ARG A 610 -12.48 -71.68 -11.23
CA ARG A 610 -11.30 -72.16 -11.98
C ARG A 610 -10.54 -73.22 -11.20
N ASP A 611 -10.31 -73.02 -9.90
CA ASP A 611 -9.50 -73.93 -9.09
C ASP A 611 -10.23 -75.22 -8.73
N ILE A 612 -11.57 -75.16 -8.58
CA ILE A 612 -12.43 -76.34 -8.50
C ILE A 612 -12.38 -77.13 -9.82
N LEU A 613 -12.55 -76.48 -10.97
CA LEU A 613 -12.51 -77.11 -12.29
C LEU A 613 -11.14 -77.69 -12.61
N GLY A 614 -10.06 -76.98 -12.28
CA GLY A 614 -8.68 -77.48 -12.39
C GLY A 614 -8.45 -78.72 -11.53
N SER A 615 -8.95 -78.72 -10.29
CA SER A 615 -8.89 -79.88 -9.39
C SER A 615 -9.68 -81.08 -9.93
N GLN A 616 -10.83 -80.85 -10.58
CA GLN A 616 -11.60 -81.91 -11.25
C GLN A 616 -10.87 -82.44 -12.49
N LEU A 617 -10.25 -81.56 -13.29
CA LEU A 617 -9.52 -81.93 -14.50
C LEU A 617 -8.27 -82.77 -14.18
N VAL A 618 -7.53 -82.43 -13.12
CA VAL A 618 -6.39 -83.25 -12.65
C VAL A 618 -6.88 -84.65 -12.25
N ARG A 619 -7.90 -84.76 -11.41
CA ARG A 619 -8.48 -86.07 -11.02
C ARG A 619 -8.95 -86.90 -12.22
N ARG A 620 -9.55 -86.25 -13.23
CA ARG A 620 -9.97 -86.91 -14.48
C ARG A 620 -8.79 -87.38 -15.33
N ASN A 621 -7.68 -86.64 -15.34
CA ASN A 621 -6.44 -87.07 -15.99
C ASN A 621 -5.78 -88.24 -15.24
N ASP A 622 -5.82 -88.24 -13.91
CA ASP A 622 -5.33 -89.37 -13.08
C ASP A 622 -6.18 -90.63 -13.31
N GLU A 623 -7.52 -90.49 -13.32
CA GLU A 623 -8.47 -91.56 -13.68
C GLU A 623 -8.17 -92.12 -15.08
N LEU A 624 -7.92 -91.26 -16.08
CA LEU A 624 -7.55 -91.67 -17.43
C LEU A 624 -6.18 -92.38 -17.49
N ALA A 625 -5.18 -91.90 -16.77
CA ALA A 625 -3.86 -92.53 -16.70
C ALA A 625 -3.93 -93.94 -16.10
N LEU A 626 -4.71 -94.12 -15.02
CA LEU A 626 -4.99 -95.43 -14.42
C LEU A 626 -5.73 -96.36 -15.39
N LEU A 627 -6.66 -95.84 -16.20
CA LEU A 627 -7.33 -96.61 -17.24
C LEU A 627 -6.38 -97.02 -18.37
N TYR A 628 -5.47 -96.15 -18.82
CA TYR A 628 -4.48 -96.48 -19.85
C TYR A 628 -3.50 -97.58 -19.38
N GLU A 629 -2.96 -97.49 -18.17
CA GLU A 629 -2.11 -98.55 -17.62
C GLU A 629 -2.90 -99.86 -17.41
N LYS A 630 -4.18 -99.79 -17.01
CA LYS A 630 -5.05 -100.97 -16.92
C LYS A 630 -5.27 -101.65 -18.28
N ILE A 631 -5.53 -100.87 -19.35
CA ILE A 631 -5.67 -101.39 -20.72
C ILE A 631 -4.36 -102.03 -21.19
N LYS A 632 -3.22 -101.37 -20.97
CA LYS A 632 -1.87 -101.85 -21.30
C LYS A 632 -1.52 -103.15 -20.58
N ILE A 633 -1.88 -103.29 -19.30
CA ILE A 633 -1.75 -104.54 -18.53
C ILE A 633 -2.66 -105.63 -19.11
N GLN A 634 -3.94 -105.33 -19.37
CA GLN A 634 -4.88 -106.28 -19.96
C GLN A 634 -4.43 -106.76 -21.35
N GLN A 635 -3.90 -105.87 -22.19
CA GLN A 635 -3.36 -106.20 -23.50
C GLN A 635 -2.07 -107.03 -23.41
N SER A 636 -1.20 -106.77 -22.43
CA SER A 636 -0.05 -107.63 -22.14
C SER A 636 -0.45 -109.04 -21.72
N ILE A 637 -1.50 -109.17 -20.88
CA ILE A 637 -2.08 -110.46 -20.47
C ILE A 637 -2.71 -111.17 -21.67
N LEU A 638 -3.48 -110.46 -22.50
CA LEU A 638 -4.12 -111.01 -23.70
C LEU A 638 -3.09 -111.56 -24.69
N ASN A 639 -2.04 -110.79 -24.99
CA ASN A 639 -0.97 -111.21 -25.90
C ASN A 639 -0.21 -112.44 -25.37
N LYS A 640 0.01 -112.54 -24.05
CA LYS A 640 0.59 -113.73 -23.41
C LYS A 640 -0.33 -114.94 -23.51
N GLY A 641 -1.62 -114.75 -23.23
CA GLY A 641 -2.65 -115.80 -23.34
C GLY A 641 -2.82 -116.30 -24.78
N GLU A 642 -2.81 -115.40 -25.76
CA GLU A 642 -2.86 -115.77 -27.18
C GLU A 642 -1.61 -116.53 -27.60
N THR A 643 -0.41 -116.10 -27.15
CA THR A 643 0.84 -116.82 -27.42
C THR A 643 0.81 -118.25 -26.86
N GLN A 644 0.34 -118.42 -25.61
CA GLN A 644 0.17 -119.73 -24.99
C GLN A 644 -0.91 -120.57 -25.71
N TYR A 645 -2.02 -119.97 -26.14
CA TYR A 645 -3.06 -120.65 -26.90
C TYR A 645 -2.54 -121.13 -28.26
N ARG A 646 -1.82 -120.28 -29.01
CA ARG A 646 -1.16 -120.64 -30.27
C ARG A 646 -0.18 -121.81 -30.09
N GLN A 647 0.61 -121.81 -29.01
CA GLN A 647 1.47 -122.94 -28.63
C GLN A 647 0.66 -124.23 -28.42
N ARG A 648 -0.44 -124.19 -27.63
CA ARG A 648 -1.30 -125.37 -27.42
C ARG A 648 -2.01 -125.86 -28.68
N VAL A 649 -2.35 -124.97 -29.61
CA VAL A 649 -2.91 -125.35 -30.92
C VAL A 649 -1.86 -126.10 -31.76
N GLU A 650 -0.59 -125.68 -31.73
CA GLU A 650 0.49 -126.39 -32.42
C GLU A 650 0.87 -127.71 -31.71
N ASP A 651 0.88 -127.77 -30.36
CA ASP A 651 1.00 -129.03 -29.61
C ASP A 651 -0.06 -130.05 -30.07
N ILE A 652 -1.32 -129.61 -30.15
CA ILE A 652 -2.47 -130.41 -30.61
C ILE A 652 -2.30 -130.82 -32.08
N ARG A 653 -1.70 -129.98 -32.93
CA ARG A 653 -1.41 -130.29 -34.34
C ARG A 653 -0.32 -131.35 -34.46
N ILE A 654 0.77 -131.23 -33.69
CA ILE A 654 1.86 -132.21 -33.63
C ILE A 654 1.32 -133.55 -33.12
N LEU A 655 0.55 -133.57 -32.03
CA LEU A 655 -0.11 -134.79 -31.53
C LEU A 655 -1.08 -135.40 -32.55
N LYS A 656 -1.83 -134.59 -33.32
CA LYS A 656 -2.68 -135.08 -34.42
C LYS A 656 -1.87 -135.66 -35.59
N LEU A 657 -0.65 -135.18 -35.84
CA LEU A 657 0.26 -135.76 -36.83
C LEU A 657 0.85 -137.08 -36.33
N GLU A 658 1.27 -137.15 -35.07
CA GLU A 658 1.80 -138.38 -34.47
C GLU A 658 0.72 -139.47 -34.36
N ILE A 659 -0.52 -139.12 -34.00
CA ILE A 659 -1.67 -140.04 -34.07
C ILE A 659 -1.90 -140.55 -35.51
N LYS A 660 -1.69 -139.71 -36.54
CA LYS A 660 -1.77 -140.16 -37.95
C LYS A 660 -0.61 -141.09 -38.32
N LYS A 661 0.61 -140.84 -37.83
CA LYS A 661 1.79 -141.70 -38.01
C LYS A 661 1.59 -143.06 -37.34
N LEU A 662 1.27 -143.10 -36.04
CA LEU A 662 1.00 -144.32 -35.28
C LEU A 662 -0.18 -145.13 -35.87
N ARG A 663 -1.21 -144.47 -36.42
CA ARG A 663 -2.30 -145.16 -37.16
C ARG A 663 -1.83 -145.77 -38.48
N ARG A 664 -0.90 -145.14 -39.22
CA ARG A 664 -0.28 -145.70 -40.42
C ARG A 664 0.61 -146.88 -40.07
N GLU A 665 1.45 -146.75 -39.05
CA GLU A 665 2.32 -147.82 -38.56
C GLU A 665 1.50 -149.03 -38.08
N LYS A 666 0.44 -148.82 -37.29
CA LYS A 666 -0.51 -149.88 -36.95
C LYS A 666 -1.13 -150.51 -38.21
N GLY A 667 -1.50 -149.72 -39.21
CA GLY A 667 -2.05 -150.24 -40.47
C GLY A 667 -1.07 -151.10 -41.27
N ILE A 668 0.22 -150.74 -41.28
CA ILE A 668 1.30 -151.52 -41.89
C ILE A 668 1.54 -152.81 -41.10
N LEU A 669 1.64 -152.73 -39.77
CA LEU A 669 1.81 -153.89 -38.89
C LEU A 669 0.63 -154.85 -38.97
N SER A 670 -0.62 -154.37 -39.01
CA SER A 670 -1.80 -155.24 -39.20
C SER A 670 -1.81 -155.96 -40.55
N LYS A 671 -1.30 -155.33 -41.62
CA LYS A 671 -1.06 -156.05 -42.90
C LYS A 671 0.04 -157.09 -42.74
N SER A 672 1.16 -156.73 -42.13
CA SER A 672 2.26 -157.67 -41.85
C SER A 672 1.81 -158.87 -41.00
N VAL A 673 0.82 -158.71 -40.12
CA VAL A 673 0.23 -159.80 -39.32
C VAL A 673 -0.70 -160.68 -40.16
N ALA A 674 -1.48 -160.14 -41.11
CA ALA A 674 -2.27 -160.96 -42.03
C ALA A 674 -1.37 -161.90 -42.85
N ASN A 675 -0.24 -161.39 -43.35
CA ASN A 675 0.77 -162.19 -44.04
C ASN A 675 1.38 -163.31 -43.15
N VAL A 676 1.27 -163.27 -41.80
CA VAL A 676 1.77 -164.37 -40.94
C VAL A 676 0.91 -165.62 -41.07
N GLU A 677 -0.38 -165.51 -41.37
CA GLU A 677 -1.22 -166.70 -41.60
C GLU A 677 -0.94 -167.32 -42.97
N GLU A 678 -0.73 -166.51 -44.01
CA GLU A 678 -0.25 -166.98 -45.33
C GLU A 678 1.12 -167.64 -45.20
N LEU A 679 2.09 -166.99 -44.56
CA LEU A 679 3.43 -167.56 -44.32
C LEU A 679 3.39 -168.81 -43.41
N ARG A 680 2.44 -168.93 -42.49
CA ARG A 680 2.22 -170.17 -41.73
C ARG A 680 1.66 -171.29 -42.61
N GLN A 681 0.70 -171.00 -43.48
CA GLN A 681 0.21 -171.97 -44.46
C GLN A 681 1.31 -172.37 -45.44
N GLU A 682 2.15 -171.44 -45.87
CA GLU A 682 3.31 -171.68 -46.73
C GLU A 682 4.38 -172.52 -46.00
N VAL A 683 4.65 -172.27 -44.71
CA VAL A 683 5.52 -173.14 -43.88
C VAL A 683 4.93 -174.54 -43.70
N PHE A 684 3.62 -174.68 -43.46
CA PHE A 684 2.98 -176.00 -43.41
C PHE A 684 2.98 -176.70 -44.77
N HIS A 685 2.80 -175.95 -45.86
CA HIS A 685 2.91 -176.48 -47.21
C HIS A 685 4.34 -176.92 -47.50
N LEU A 686 5.35 -176.13 -47.17
CA LEU A 686 6.77 -176.47 -47.31
C LEU A 686 7.19 -177.63 -46.38
N GLN A 687 6.62 -177.76 -45.18
CA GLN A 687 6.81 -178.94 -44.33
C GLN A 687 6.16 -180.19 -44.94
N ARG A 688 4.99 -180.06 -45.57
CA ARG A 688 4.33 -181.17 -46.28
C ARG A 688 5.06 -181.54 -47.57
N GLU A 689 5.57 -180.57 -48.33
CA GLU A 689 6.43 -180.80 -49.49
C GLU A 689 7.78 -181.36 -49.06
N PHE A 690 8.37 -180.92 -47.95
CA PHE A 690 9.61 -181.50 -47.41
C PHE A 690 9.40 -182.92 -46.88
N LEU A 691 8.25 -183.23 -46.27
CA LEU A 691 7.91 -184.60 -45.90
C LEU A 691 7.69 -185.48 -47.14
N LYS A 692 6.94 -184.99 -48.15
CA LYS A 692 6.80 -185.63 -49.46
C LYS A 692 8.16 -185.86 -50.11
N GLU A 693 8.99 -184.83 -50.22
CA GLU A 693 10.33 -184.90 -50.83
C GLU A 693 11.32 -185.68 -49.97
N ARG A 694 11.09 -185.87 -48.66
CA ARG A 694 11.85 -186.82 -47.85
C ARG A 694 11.40 -188.26 -48.10
N THR A 695 10.11 -188.53 -48.29
CA THR A 695 9.65 -189.84 -48.80
C THR A 695 10.04 -190.06 -50.27
N ARG A 696 10.11 -189.00 -51.08
CA ARG A 696 10.54 -189.05 -52.47
C ARG A 696 12.04 -189.22 -52.59
N CYS A 697 12.85 -188.56 -51.76
CA CYS A 697 14.28 -188.84 -51.66
C CYS A 697 14.51 -190.29 -51.22
N ARG A 698 13.67 -190.88 -50.36
CA ARG A 698 13.72 -192.32 -50.06
C ARG A 698 13.37 -193.19 -51.27
N ALA A 699 12.26 -192.89 -51.95
CA ALA A 699 11.87 -193.57 -53.18
C ALA A 699 12.86 -193.32 -54.34
N LEU A 700 13.63 -192.23 -54.30
CA LEU A 700 14.69 -191.88 -55.25
C LEU A 700 16.06 -192.38 -54.82
N GLU A 701 16.26 -192.76 -53.55
CA GLU A 701 17.36 -193.62 -53.09
C GLU A 701 17.11 -195.06 -53.59
N GLU A 702 15.85 -195.52 -53.53
CA GLU A 702 15.39 -196.79 -54.12
C GLU A 702 15.41 -196.75 -55.68
N GLU A 703 14.97 -195.68 -56.33
CA GLU A 703 15.11 -195.48 -57.79
C GLU A 703 16.55 -195.08 -58.22
N LEU A 704 17.46 -194.74 -57.30
CA LEU A 704 18.89 -194.55 -57.63
C LEU A 704 19.60 -195.89 -57.84
N GLU A 705 19.02 -197.02 -57.43
CA GLU A 705 19.43 -198.35 -57.88
C GLU A 705 19.00 -198.62 -59.35
N SER A 706 18.16 -197.78 -59.99
CA SER A 706 17.80 -197.86 -61.42
C SER A 706 17.26 -196.52 -62.02
N PRO A 707 18.12 -195.60 -62.48
CA PRO A 707 17.76 -194.19 -62.74
C PRO A 707 17.27 -193.85 -64.17
N LEU A 708 16.45 -192.80 -64.35
CA LEU A 708 16.18 -192.18 -65.68
C LEU A 708 15.65 -190.69 -65.74
N ASN A 709 16.33 -189.76 -65.04
CA ASN A 709 16.73 -188.39 -65.49
C ASN A 709 15.78 -187.29 -66.11
N VAL A 710 16.01 -186.03 -65.63
CA VAL A 710 16.07 -184.70 -66.35
C VAL A 710 14.86 -183.69 -66.43
N HIS A 711 15.07 -182.52 -65.76
CA HIS A 711 14.70 -181.07 -65.95
C HIS A 711 13.47 -180.59 -66.81
N ARG A 712 12.90 -179.35 -66.72
CA ARG A 712 13.49 -177.96 -66.60
C ARG A 712 12.41 -176.83 -66.42
N TRP A 713 12.79 -175.57 -66.17
CA TRP A 713 11.92 -174.34 -66.02
C TRP A 713 12.05 -173.28 -67.16
N ARG A 714 11.12 -172.28 -67.26
CA ARG A 714 11.36 -170.92 -67.84
C ARG A 714 10.33 -169.81 -67.44
N LYS A 715 10.58 -168.54 -67.82
CA LYS A 715 9.86 -167.26 -67.53
C LYS A 715 10.08 -166.22 -68.67
N LEU A 716 9.31 -165.11 -68.78
CA LEU A 716 9.50 -163.99 -69.76
C LEU A 716 8.71 -162.67 -69.44
N GLU A 717 9.00 -161.56 -70.17
CA GLU A 717 8.60 -160.13 -69.97
C GLU A 717 8.09 -159.48 -71.32
N ALA A 718 7.68 -158.20 -71.57
CA ALA A 718 7.66 -156.85 -70.93
C ALA A 718 6.35 -156.04 -71.36
N SER A 719 6.16 -154.72 -71.64
CA SER A 719 6.94 -153.44 -71.81
C SER A 719 6.03 -152.15 -71.80
N ASP A 720 6.56 -150.92 -72.02
CA ASP A 720 5.90 -149.57 -71.92
C ASP A 720 5.55 -148.85 -73.27
N PRO A 721 4.75 -147.74 -73.25
CA PRO A 721 5.29 -146.35 -73.45
C PRO A 721 4.52 -145.23 -72.68
N SER A 722 4.91 -143.95 -72.52
CA SER A 722 6.18 -143.16 -72.61
C SER A 722 5.98 -141.75 -71.92
N THR A 723 6.91 -140.77 -71.98
CA THR A 723 6.91 -139.58 -71.07
C THR A 723 7.04 -138.15 -71.64
N PHE A 724 7.46 -137.92 -72.89
CA PHE A 724 7.91 -136.58 -73.35
C PHE A 724 6.79 -135.50 -73.45
N GLU A 725 5.61 -135.87 -73.92
CA GLU A 725 4.50 -134.92 -74.20
C GLU A 725 4.00 -134.17 -72.96
N LEU A 726 4.09 -134.81 -71.79
CA LEU A 726 3.62 -134.25 -70.52
C LEU A 726 4.41 -132.98 -70.14
N ILE A 727 5.70 -132.93 -70.49
CA ILE A 727 6.63 -131.88 -70.05
C ILE A 727 6.38 -130.56 -70.80
N GLN A 728 6.13 -130.59 -72.11
CA GLN A 728 5.81 -129.39 -72.89
C GLN A 728 4.51 -128.71 -72.40
N LYS A 729 3.55 -129.52 -71.94
CA LYS A 729 2.24 -129.05 -71.44
C LYS A 729 2.34 -128.34 -70.08
N ILE A 730 3.36 -128.66 -69.28
CA ILE A 730 3.64 -128.00 -67.98
C ILE A 730 4.23 -126.60 -68.20
N HIS A 731 5.28 -126.47 -69.02
CA HIS A 731 5.96 -125.18 -69.25
C HIS A 731 5.05 -124.11 -69.88
N THR A 732 4.10 -124.51 -70.73
CA THR A 732 3.14 -123.58 -71.37
C THR A 732 2.08 -123.07 -70.39
N LEU A 733 1.66 -123.88 -69.42
CA LEU A 733 0.74 -123.46 -68.34
C LEU A 733 1.44 -122.54 -67.32
N GLN A 734 2.68 -122.84 -66.94
CA GLN A 734 3.45 -122.01 -66.00
C GLN A 734 3.64 -120.57 -66.48
N LYS A 735 3.98 -120.36 -67.76
CA LYS A 735 4.13 -118.99 -68.32
C LYS A 735 2.82 -118.19 -68.29
N ARG A 736 1.66 -118.82 -68.51
CA ARG A 736 0.36 -118.14 -68.39
C ARG A 736 0.00 -117.78 -66.95
N LEU A 737 0.42 -118.59 -65.97
CA LEU A 737 0.16 -118.32 -64.56
C LEU A 737 0.90 -117.06 -64.09
N ILE A 738 2.18 -116.92 -64.45
CA ILE A 738 3.04 -115.80 -64.03
C ILE A 738 2.45 -114.46 -64.48
N CYS A 739 2.15 -114.29 -65.77
CA CYS A 739 1.57 -113.04 -66.28
C CYS A 739 0.20 -112.70 -65.67
N LYS A 740 -0.59 -113.72 -65.27
CA LYS A 740 -1.86 -113.48 -64.56
C LYS A 740 -1.68 -113.15 -63.08
N THR A 741 -0.59 -113.55 -62.44
CA THR A 741 -0.25 -113.05 -61.09
C THR A 741 0.29 -111.62 -61.12
N GLU A 742 1.02 -111.23 -62.16
CA GLU A 742 1.52 -109.85 -62.34
C GLU A 742 0.36 -108.84 -62.51
N GLU A 743 -0.60 -109.11 -63.40
CA GLU A 743 -1.82 -108.28 -63.56
C GLU A 743 -2.66 -108.11 -62.28
N VAL A 744 -2.64 -109.10 -61.37
CA VAL A 744 -3.37 -109.02 -60.10
C VAL A 744 -2.67 -108.07 -59.14
N VAL A 745 -1.35 -108.18 -59.00
CA VAL A 745 -0.55 -107.30 -58.13
C VAL A 745 -0.65 -105.83 -58.57
N GLU A 746 -0.59 -105.56 -59.88
CA GLU A 746 -0.80 -104.19 -60.41
C GLU A 746 -2.18 -103.63 -60.03
N LYS A 747 -3.25 -104.45 -60.09
CA LYS A 747 -4.60 -104.01 -59.76
C LYS A 747 -4.87 -103.88 -58.26
N GLU A 748 -4.26 -104.71 -57.42
CA GLU A 748 -4.31 -104.54 -55.96
C GLU A 748 -3.62 -103.24 -55.52
N LEU A 749 -2.46 -102.93 -56.10
CA LEU A 749 -1.71 -101.71 -55.78
C LEU A 749 -2.48 -100.44 -56.21
N LEU A 750 -3.09 -100.48 -57.40
CA LEU A 750 -3.95 -99.40 -57.91
C LEU A 750 -5.24 -99.25 -57.08
N LEU A 751 -5.78 -100.35 -56.52
CA LEU A 751 -6.88 -100.31 -55.55
C LEU A 751 -6.47 -99.60 -54.24
N GLN A 752 -5.33 -99.97 -53.65
CA GLN A 752 -4.85 -99.34 -52.40
C GLN A 752 -4.68 -97.82 -52.54
N ASP A 753 -4.17 -97.33 -53.67
CA ASP A 753 -4.01 -95.89 -53.88
C ASP A 753 -5.35 -95.17 -54.10
N LYS A 754 -6.37 -95.84 -54.64
CA LYS A 754 -7.74 -95.31 -54.70
C LYS A 754 -8.42 -95.33 -53.33
N GLU A 755 -8.18 -96.33 -52.50
CA GLU A 755 -8.68 -96.37 -51.12
C GLU A 755 -8.06 -95.29 -50.23
N LYS A 756 -6.73 -95.07 -50.30
CA LYS A 756 -6.05 -93.95 -49.64
C LYS A 756 -6.67 -92.61 -50.03
N LEU A 757 -6.78 -92.35 -51.35
CA LEU A 757 -7.35 -91.11 -51.88
C LEU A 757 -8.80 -90.90 -51.45
N TYR A 758 -9.60 -91.98 -51.39
CA TYR A 758 -10.98 -91.94 -50.88
C TYR A 758 -11.04 -91.63 -49.37
N VAL A 759 -10.17 -92.24 -48.56
CA VAL A 759 -10.09 -91.97 -47.11
C VAL A 759 -9.60 -90.55 -46.82
N GLU A 760 -8.66 -90.03 -47.62
CA GLU A 760 -8.19 -88.64 -47.54
C GLU A 760 -9.29 -87.64 -47.94
N LEU A 761 -9.96 -87.85 -49.08
CA LEU A 761 -11.12 -87.03 -49.49
C LEU A 761 -12.24 -87.06 -48.45
N LYS A 762 -12.51 -88.21 -47.83
CA LYS A 762 -13.49 -88.36 -46.75
C LYS A 762 -13.08 -87.62 -45.48
N HIS A 763 -11.80 -87.59 -45.13
CA HIS A 763 -11.28 -86.75 -44.04
C HIS A 763 -11.31 -85.25 -44.35
N ILE A 764 -11.11 -84.85 -45.61
CA ILE A 764 -11.22 -83.45 -46.05
C ILE A 764 -12.69 -83.00 -45.98
N LEU A 765 -13.63 -83.79 -46.50
CA LEU A 765 -15.07 -83.51 -46.41
C LEU A 765 -15.55 -83.47 -44.95
N ALA A 766 -15.12 -84.42 -44.10
CA ALA A 766 -15.43 -84.40 -42.66
C ALA A 766 -14.77 -83.25 -41.88
N ARG A 767 -13.88 -82.46 -42.51
CA ARG A 767 -13.26 -81.25 -41.97
C ARG A 767 -13.81 -79.95 -42.58
N GLN A 768 -14.71 -80.02 -43.56
CA GLN A 768 -15.38 -78.83 -44.06
C GLN A 768 -16.51 -78.43 -43.11
N PRO A 769 -16.57 -77.16 -42.65
CA PRO A 769 -17.69 -76.67 -41.86
C PRO A 769 -18.98 -76.70 -42.68
N GLY A 770 -20.08 -77.13 -42.06
CA GLY A 770 -21.42 -77.05 -42.66
C GLY A 770 -21.87 -75.60 -42.93
N PRO A 771 -22.96 -75.39 -43.67
CA PRO A 771 -23.40 -74.06 -44.10
C PRO A 771 -23.60 -73.08 -42.92
N GLU A 772 -24.22 -73.51 -41.82
CA GLU A 772 -24.36 -72.69 -40.59
C GLU A 772 -23.00 -72.21 -40.05
N ALA A 773 -21.99 -73.08 -40.05
CA ALA A 773 -20.65 -72.74 -39.57
C ALA A 773 -19.90 -71.83 -40.56
N ALA A 774 -20.23 -71.84 -41.85
CA ALA A 774 -19.75 -70.87 -42.83
C ALA A 774 -20.41 -69.49 -42.63
N GLU A 775 -21.73 -69.44 -42.39
CA GLU A 775 -22.46 -68.21 -42.06
C GLU A 775 -21.99 -67.60 -40.73
N GLN A 776 -21.77 -68.41 -39.69
CA GLN A 776 -21.14 -67.99 -38.44
C GLN A 776 -19.73 -67.43 -38.70
N LEU A 777 -18.91 -68.06 -39.55
CA LEU A 777 -17.60 -67.53 -39.94
C LEU A 777 -17.70 -66.19 -40.69
N GLN A 778 -18.77 -65.97 -41.46
CA GLN A 778 -19.03 -64.71 -42.15
C GLN A 778 -19.48 -63.61 -41.18
N LEU A 779 -20.33 -63.93 -40.20
CA LEU A 779 -20.69 -63.07 -39.07
C LEU A 779 -19.47 -62.70 -38.24
N TYR A 780 -18.70 -63.69 -37.77
CA TYR A 780 -17.47 -63.45 -37.01
C TYR A 780 -16.43 -62.66 -37.81
N ARG A 781 -16.32 -62.86 -39.14
CA ARG A 781 -15.47 -62.01 -40.00
C ARG A 781 -15.98 -60.57 -40.10
N HIS A 782 -17.29 -60.34 -40.02
CA HIS A 782 -17.86 -59.00 -39.95
C HIS A 782 -17.53 -58.35 -38.60
N THR A 783 -17.87 -58.99 -37.48
CA THR A 783 -17.58 -58.50 -36.13
C THR A 783 -16.08 -58.29 -35.90
N LEU A 784 -15.21 -59.18 -36.42
CA LEU A 784 -13.75 -59.02 -36.36
C LEU A 784 -13.28 -57.80 -37.16
N ARG A 785 -13.86 -57.53 -38.35
CA ARG A 785 -13.55 -56.31 -39.12
C ARG A 785 -13.99 -55.04 -38.38
N GLU A 786 -15.16 -55.05 -37.73
CA GLU A 786 -15.63 -53.92 -36.92
C GLU A 786 -14.75 -53.72 -35.67
N LYS A 787 -14.41 -54.78 -34.94
CA LYS A 787 -13.47 -54.73 -33.82
C LYS A 787 -12.07 -54.30 -34.27
N THR A 788 -11.64 -54.66 -35.48
CA THR A 788 -10.39 -54.17 -36.08
C THR A 788 -10.46 -52.68 -36.42
N LYS A 789 -11.62 -52.16 -36.86
CA LYS A 789 -11.83 -50.70 -37.01
C LYS A 789 -11.79 -50.00 -35.65
N GLN A 790 -12.48 -50.52 -34.64
CA GLN A 790 -12.47 -49.98 -33.27
C GLN A 790 -11.05 -49.98 -32.67
N LEU A 791 -10.28 -51.07 -32.84
CA LEU A 791 -8.88 -51.14 -32.44
C LEU A 791 -7.97 -50.17 -33.21
N LYS A 792 -8.25 -49.89 -34.49
CA LYS A 792 -7.51 -48.84 -35.23
C LYS A 792 -7.82 -47.45 -34.71
N VAL A 793 -9.07 -47.15 -34.38
CA VAL A 793 -9.47 -45.86 -33.78
C VAL A 793 -8.80 -45.69 -32.39
N LEU A 794 -8.94 -46.69 -31.52
CA LEU A 794 -8.28 -46.73 -30.21
C LEU A 794 -6.75 -46.65 -30.31
N SER A 795 -6.14 -47.24 -31.35
CA SER A 795 -4.70 -47.12 -31.61
C SER A 795 -4.29 -45.74 -32.11
N SER A 796 -5.12 -45.04 -32.89
CA SER A 796 -4.86 -43.64 -33.24
C SER A 796 -5.06 -42.68 -32.06
N GLU A 797 -6.05 -42.95 -31.19
CA GLU A 797 -6.24 -42.22 -29.93
C GLU A 797 -5.06 -42.45 -28.99
N LEU A 798 -4.61 -43.71 -28.82
CA LEU A 798 -3.43 -44.04 -28.03
C LEU A 798 -2.17 -43.33 -28.56
N ASN A 799 -1.93 -43.36 -29.86
CA ASN A 799 -0.80 -42.66 -30.48
C ASN A 799 -0.89 -41.13 -30.30
N MET A 800 -2.10 -40.55 -30.33
CA MET A 800 -2.31 -39.12 -30.03
C MET A 800 -1.97 -38.79 -28.58
N TYR A 801 -2.46 -39.58 -27.61
CA TYR A 801 -2.13 -39.42 -26.19
C TYR A 801 -0.64 -39.69 -25.91
N GLU A 802 -0.01 -40.61 -26.63
CA GLU A 802 1.43 -40.86 -26.52
C GLU A 802 2.24 -39.67 -27.08
N SER A 803 1.83 -39.08 -28.21
CA SER A 803 2.41 -37.84 -28.74
C SER A 803 2.29 -36.68 -27.74
N GLN A 804 1.10 -36.47 -27.18
CA GLN A 804 0.88 -35.47 -26.12
C GLN A 804 1.73 -35.76 -24.87
N SER A 805 1.90 -37.03 -24.49
CA SER A 805 2.79 -37.43 -23.39
C SER A 805 4.27 -37.15 -23.71
N GLN A 806 4.70 -37.28 -24.96
CA GLN A 806 6.05 -36.93 -25.41
C GLN A 806 6.25 -35.40 -25.45
N GLU A 807 5.26 -34.64 -25.92
CA GLU A 807 5.25 -33.17 -25.87
C GLU A 807 5.33 -32.66 -24.43
N TYR A 808 4.50 -33.16 -23.52
CA TYR A 808 4.58 -32.77 -22.10
C TYR A 808 5.90 -33.19 -21.45
N LYS A 809 6.50 -34.33 -21.80
CA LYS A 809 7.86 -34.68 -21.35
C LYS A 809 8.90 -33.69 -21.86
N TYR A 810 8.83 -33.30 -23.13
CA TYR A 810 9.72 -32.30 -23.71
C TYR A 810 9.54 -30.92 -23.05
N GLU A 811 8.31 -30.48 -22.76
CA GLU A 811 8.06 -29.26 -22.01
C GLU A 811 8.57 -29.33 -20.57
N ILE A 812 8.39 -30.46 -19.87
CA ILE A 812 8.95 -30.69 -18.53
C ILE A 812 10.49 -30.64 -18.57
N GLU A 813 11.14 -31.24 -19.56
CA GLU A 813 12.59 -31.15 -19.74
C GLU A 813 13.04 -29.73 -20.11
N ARG A 814 12.28 -29.00 -20.92
CA ARG A 814 12.57 -27.59 -21.28
C ARG A 814 12.48 -26.71 -20.03
N LEU A 815 11.39 -26.80 -19.27
CA LEU A 815 11.17 -26.07 -18.03
C LEU A 815 12.18 -26.47 -16.94
N ALA A 816 12.56 -27.74 -16.84
CA ALA A 816 13.61 -28.19 -15.94
C ALA A 816 14.97 -27.58 -16.33
N ASN A 817 15.32 -27.54 -17.61
CA ASN A 817 16.55 -26.90 -18.10
C ASN A 817 16.52 -25.37 -17.93
N GLU A 818 15.38 -24.72 -18.16
CA GLU A 818 15.16 -23.29 -17.87
C GLU A 818 15.37 -23.01 -16.37
N LEU A 819 14.76 -23.81 -15.48
CA LEU A 819 14.92 -23.71 -14.02
C LEU A 819 16.37 -23.97 -13.60
N LEU A 820 17.06 -24.95 -14.20
CA LEU A 820 18.47 -25.24 -13.93
C LEU A 820 19.37 -24.08 -14.40
N ASN A 821 19.03 -23.42 -15.53
CA ASN A 821 19.72 -22.22 -16.01
C ASN A 821 19.41 -20.98 -15.15
N VAL A 822 18.19 -20.81 -14.64
CA VAL A 822 17.86 -19.78 -13.63
C VAL A 822 18.63 -20.04 -12.33
N LYS A 823 18.71 -21.30 -11.87
CA LYS A 823 19.49 -21.70 -10.69
C LYS A 823 20.99 -21.46 -10.89
N LYS A 824 21.54 -21.72 -12.09
CA LYS A 824 22.91 -21.33 -12.46
C LYS A 824 23.10 -19.81 -12.43
N LYS A 825 22.20 -19.03 -13.04
CA LYS A 825 22.24 -17.55 -13.04
C LYS A 825 22.16 -16.98 -11.62
N TYR A 826 21.25 -17.49 -10.78
CA TYR A 826 21.14 -17.11 -9.38
C TYR A 826 22.40 -17.45 -8.58
N LEU A 827 23.00 -18.63 -8.79
CA LEU A 827 24.25 -19.02 -8.12
C LEU A 827 25.46 -18.21 -8.60
N THR A 828 25.54 -17.82 -9.89
CA THR A 828 26.62 -16.93 -10.37
C THR A 828 26.42 -15.50 -9.94
N GLN A 829 25.17 -15.01 -9.86
CA GLN A 829 24.87 -13.69 -9.29
C GLN A 829 25.17 -13.65 -7.79
N LYS A 830 24.75 -14.66 -7.01
CA LYS A 830 25.09 -14.78 -5.58
C LYS A 830 26.59 -14.90 -5.34
N ARG A 831 27.34 -15.59 -6.22
CA ARG A 831 28.82 -15.60 -6.18
C ARG A 831 29.41 -14.23 -6.51
N LYS A 832 28.86 -13.47 -7.47
CA LYS A 832 29.28 -12.10 -7.75
C LYS A 832 29.01 -11.17 -6.56
N GLU A 833 27.83 -11.22 -5.97
CA GLU A 833 27.48 -10.48 -4.74
C GLU A 833 28.40 -10.85 -3.57
N GLN A 834 28.77 -12.12 -3.44
CA GLN A 834 29.69 -12.57 -2.40
C GLN A 834 31.12 -12.07 -2.64
N GLN A 835 31.63 -12.13 -3.88
CA GLN A 835 32.91 -11.54 -4.28
C GLN A 835 32.92 -10.01 -4.19
N GLN A 836 31.76 -9.37 -4.39
CA GLN A 836 31.60 -7.93 -4.28
C GLN A 836 31.60 -7.50 -2.81
N LYS A 837 30.95 -8.26 -1.92
CA LYS A 837 31.04 -8.09 -0.45
C LYS A 837 32.42 -8.43 0.11
N GLU A 838 33.17 -9.35 -0.51
CA GLU A 838 34.58 -9.59 -0.20
C GLU A 838 35.46 -8.42 -0.64
N LYS A 839 35.22 -7.83 -1.83
CA LYS A 839 35.89 -6.61 -2.27
C LYS A 839 35.55 -5.39 -1.41
N GLU A 840 34.30 -5.26 -0.95
CA GLU A 840 33.88 -4.22 0.00
C GLU A 840 34.54 -4.43 1.37
N ARG A 841 34.77 -5.68 1.80
CA ARG A 841 35.56 -6.00 3.00
C ARG A 841 37.04 -5.68 2.87
N LEU A 842 37.70 -6.02 1.75
CA LEU A 842 39.10 -5.63 1.53
C LEU A 842 39.25 -4.11 1.37
N GLY A 843 38.30 -3.45 0.69
CA GLY A 843 38.24 -1.99 0.55
C GLY A 843 38.04 -1.22 1.86
N GLN A 844 37.76 -1.92 2.97
CA GLN A 844 37.70 -1.35 4.33
C GLN A 844 38.87 -1.80 5.23
N LEU A 845 39.87 -2.52 4.70
CA LEU A 845 41.02 -3.02 5.47
C LEU A 845 42.40 -2.70 4.86
N ASP A 846 42.52 -2.38 3.58
CA ASP A 846 43.78 -1.89 2.98
C ASP A 846 43.97 -0.37 3.16
N ASN A 847 44.17 0.05 4.42
CA ASN A 847 44.69 1.38 4.74
C ASN A 847 45.62 1.38 5.96
N ASN A 848 46.60 0.45 6.00
CA ASN A 848 47.84 0.60 6.77
C ASN A 848 48.94 -0.40 6.36
N TYR A 849 50.08 0.15 5.92
CA TYR A 849 51.45 -0.41 5.97
C TYR A 849 51.71 -1.93 5.75
N SER A 850 52.03 -2.27 4.50
CA SER A 850 53.40 -2.57 4.00
C SER A 850 54.36 -3.50 4.78
N VAL A 851 55.17 -4.24 3.98
CA VAL A 851 56.49 -4.86 4.26
C VAL A 851 56.55 -6.39 4.53
N ASN A 852 57.36 -7.03 3.66
CA ASN A 852 58.13 -8.29 3.77
C ASN A 852 57.55 -9.69 3.46
N LYS A 853 58.42 -10.44 2.78
CA LYS A 853 58.41 -11.88 2.50
C LYS A 853 58.71 -12.67 3.77
N SER A 854 58.23 -13.92 3.86
CA SER A 854 59.09 -15.12 3.74
C SER A 854 58.30 -16.44 3.85
N GLU A 855 59.01 -17.56 3.75
CA GLU A 855 58.51 -18.93 3.64
C GLU A 855 57.90 -19.49 4.95
N GLY A 856 57.06 -20.54 4.86
CA GLY A 856 56.59 -21.24 6.07
C GLY A 856 55.55 -22.35 5.87
N SER A 857 56.03 -23.60 5.82
CA SER A 857 55.37 -24.89 6.17
C SER A 857 53.91 -25.22 5.81
N ARG A 858 53.75 -26.43 5.25
CA ARG A 858 52.48 -27.18 5.17
C ARG A 858 52.01 -27.64 6.56
N TYR A 859 50.72 -27.94 6.69
CA TYR A 859 50.29 -29.11 7.47
C TYR A 859 49.14 -29.85 6.76
N THR A 860 48.90 -31.11 7.14
CA THR A 860 48.09 -32.07 6.36
C THR A 860 47.17 -32.93 7.23
N GLY A 861 45.99 -33.29 6.71
CA GLY A 861 45.14 -34.38 7.22
C GLY A 861 43.64 -34.13 7.00
N GLY A 862 42.83 -35.02 6.44
CA GLY A 862 43.10 -36.22 5.62
C GLY A 862 42.45 -36.10 4.23
N GLY A 863 42.60 -37.01 3.27
CA GLY A 863 42.83 -38.46 3.40
C GLY A 863 41.47 -39.15 3.64
N PHE A 864 40.90 -39.94 2.72
CA PHE A 864 41.48 -40.73 1.62
C PHE A 864 40.69 -40.67 0.30
N LEU A 865 41.38 -40.88 -0.83
CA LEU A 865 40.89 -41.62 -2.00
C LEU A 865 42.04 -41.88 -2.99
N PHE A 866 42.38 -43.14 -3.29
CA PHE A 866 42.82 -43.66 -4.60
C PHE A 866 43.30 -45.13 -4.55
N ASN A 867 43.42 -45.74 -5.74
CA ASN A 867 43.91 -47.09 -6.08
C ASN A 867 42.92 -48.26 -5.86
N LYS A 868 42.77 -49.23 -6.79
CA LYS A 868 43.32 -49.33 -8.16
C LYS A 868 42.47 -50.31 -9.02
N PRO A 869 42.37 -50.13 -10.34
CA PRO A 869 41.79 -51.13 -11.25
C PRO A 869 42.86 -52.01 -11.93
N THR A 870 42.53 -53.26 -12.27
CA THR A 870 43.05 -53.99 -13.47
C THR A 870 42.28 -55.30 -13.74
N THR A 871 42.02 -55.57 -15.03
CA THR A 871 41.86 -56.89 -15.74
C THR A 871 41.16 -58.08 -15.04
N LYS A 872 40.07 -58.64 -15.58
CA LYS A 872 39.92 -59.44 -16.83
C LYS A 872 40.77 -60.72 -16.92
N ILE A 873 40.09 -61.87 -16.94
CA ILE A 873 40.19 -63.07 -17.81
C ILE A 873 39.10 -64.02 -17.24
N SER A 874 37.97 -64.32 -17.89
CA SER A 874 37.68 -64.87 -19.23
C SER A 874 37.94 -66.38 -19.38
N ALA A 875 37.00 -67.17 -18.84
CA ALA A 875 36.55 -68.45 -19.35
C ALA A 875 35.01 -68.48 -19.24
#